data_AF-K2Q6I3-F1
#
_entry.id   AF-K2Q6I3-F1
#
_cell.length_a   1.000
_cell.length_b   1.000
_cell.length_c   1.000
_cell.angle_alpha   90.00
_cell.angle_beta   90.00
_cell.angle_gamma   90.00
#
_symmetry.space_group_name_H-M   'P 1'
#
loop_
_entity.id
_entity.type
_entity.pdbx_description
1 polymer ?
#
loop_
_entity_poly.entity_id
_entity_poly.type
_entity_poly.pdbx_seq_one_letter_code
_entity_poly.pdbx_strand_id
1 'polypeptide(L)'
;MVSTYLSYNLVNRDIKGSLNRTASDPLVARQTEYFKQNIGKVTTLEGFLDDYQLYSYAMKAHGLEEMTYAKAFMKKVLESDLSDEKSFANQLTDERYRNFAASFQFSAEKTDLQTDSQQARLLEKYEASLAAQSDTLEAEAFYYESMIDKVTNVSGLVNNSRLMTFALDAYGIDGTYYTKDHLTKVLTSDTSDPDSYVNQLVANGAANAASFLKLAQAFSFNADGSLSGATAQTAAQKEATVSLYVNEEQIYVTDYYRQRERAYYESKISTLTSVDELTADTRLFNYVRTAFELGSMTASTFKQIVTSDTSDPDSYAATNGGDAWVAIAGKFNFASDGTVESGMTAQGTTQLASTHSGFATFYDDADEERKEALIDLFKTRIADVQNVDKLLADTTMRLVLQRTFGFEANEFSTRDLKRALTSDFTDPNSFANKSKDTRLIEMSKLFNFDSEGNAGVPLAPHNTLTATMIAKQFVINEVRFLSANEKTAAREAATKKAEVYQERIQSIGTVKELLADREVLDVVIGAFGLDPKDVTDDFLKQAFGSDLSDRKSFVNQQPDSRWAELVASFNFDANGNLTRETMGTIQQRGETMETVNKYLRQTLEEAEGESNEAVRLALYFQRAAPNITDAYGLIADDALMAVFRTTFGFSDEFSNMDVDQQARIINENLKLADLQDPAKLERFLQRYTAMYDTQNNVGASSAATILAGGGGTISADLLFSLAQLKA
;
A
#
# COMPACT_ATOMS: atom_id res chain seq x y z
N MET A 1 -42.31 9.19 -42.93
CA MET A 1 -41.46 8.31 -42.12
C MET A 1 -40.23 9.11 -41.71
N VAL A 2 -39.87 9.07 -40.42
CA VAL A 2 -38.61 9.64 -39.93
C VAL A 2 -37.47 8.76 -40.43
N SER A 3 -36.35 9.33 -40.89
CA SER A 3 -35.21 8.52 -41.35
C SER A 3 -34.63 7.69 -40.20
N THR A 4 -34.04 6.54 -40.51
CA THR A 4 -33.42 5.68 -39.50
C THR A 4 -32.33 6.44 -38.74
N TYR A 5 -31.55 7.28 -39.45
CA TYR A 5 -30.52 8.13 -38.83
C TYR A 5 -31.10 9.11 -37.81
N LEU A 6 -32.23 9.77 -38.11
CA LEU A 6 -32.81 10.74 -37.18
C LEU A 6 -33.31 10.03 -35.91
N SER A 7 -33.90 8.84 -36.05
CA SER A 7 -34.35 8.03 -34.91
C SER A 7 -33.17 7.62 -34.01
N TYR A 8 -32.11 7.06 -34.62
CA TYR A 8 -30.86 6.75 -33.91
C TYR A 8 -30.24 7.98 -33.24
N ASN A 9 -30.12 9.11 -33.96
CA ASN A 9 -29.48 10.32 -33.44
C ASN A 9 -30.26 10.94 -32.28
N LEU A 10 -31.60 10.89 -32.29
CA LEU A 10 -32.43 11.36 -31.18
C LEU A 10 -32.15 10.59 -29.89
N VAL A 11 -31.95 9.27 -29.97
CA VAL A 11 -31.58 8.44 -28.83
C VAL A 11 -30.13 8.70 -28.42
N ASN A 12 -29.20 8.64 -29.38
CA ASN A 12 -27.76 8.74 -29.09
C ASN A 12 -27.35 10.10 -28.53
N ARG A 13 -27.89 11.21 -29.07
CA ARG A 13 -27.53 12.57 -28.64
C ARG A 13 -27.88 12.85 -27.18
N ASP A 14 -28.91 12.19 -26.66
CA ASP A 14 -29.29 12.20 -25.25
C ASP A 14 -29.43 10.77 -24.73
N ILE A 15 -28.37 9.98 -24.89
CA ILE A 15 -28.36 8.57 -24.46
C ILE A 15 -28.63 8.47 -22.96
N LYS A 16 -28.13 9.43 -22.17
CA LYS A 16 -28.35 9.49 -20.73
C LYS A 16 -29.81 9.74 -20.38
N GLY A 17 -30.48 10.70 -21.03
CA GLY A 17 -31.91 10.93 -20.88
C GLY A 17 -32.73 9.70 -21.31
N SER A 18 -32.33 9.03 -22.38
CA SER A 18 -32.97 7.80 -22.85
C SER A 18 -32.82 6.65 -21.85
N LEU A 19 -31.62 6.39 -21.34
CA LEU A 19 -31.37 5.41 -20.28
C LEU A 19 -32.12 5.74 -18.99
N ASN A 20 -32.22 7.03 -18.62
CA ASN A 20 -33.00 7.45 -17.45
C ASN A 20 -34.51 7.17 -17.63
N ARG A 21 -35.05 7.34 -18.84
CA ARG A 21 -36.43 6.96 -19.15
C ARG A 21 -36.62 5.45 -19.06
N THR A 22 -35.72 4.66 -19.65
CA THR A 22 -35.72 3.19 -19.54
C THR A 22 -35.65 2.74 -18.08
N ALA A 23 -34.76 3.34 -17.28
CA ALA A 23 -34.62 3.05 -15.87
C ALA A 23 -35.85 3.46 -15.02
N SER A 24 -36.68 4.37 -15.53
CA SER A 24 -37.91 4.82 -14.87
C SER A 24 -39.13 3.98 -15.26
N ASP A 25 -39.03 3.10 -16.24
CA ASP A 25 -40.07 2.12 -16.52
C ASP A 25 -40.34 1.26 -15.27
N PRO A 26 -41.60 1.06 -14.84
CA PRO A 26 -41.89 0.36 -13.59
C PRO A 26 -41.35 -1.07 -13.51
N LEU A 27 -41.30 -1.80 -14.63
CA LEU A 27 -40.79 -3.17 -14.65
C LEU A 27 -39.26 -3.16 -14.52
N VAL A 28 -38.59 -2.34 -15.34
CA VAL A 28 -37.14 -2.16 -15.33
C VAL A 28 -36.65 -1.68 -13.96
N ALA A 29 -37.31 -0.68 -13.39
CA ALA A 29 -36.99 -0.14 -12.07
C ALA A 29 -37.07 -1.23 -10.99
N ARG A 30 -38.16 -2.02 -10.99
CA ARG A 30 -38.34 -3.10 -10.01
C ARG A 30 -37.31 -4.21 -10.16
N GLN A 31 -36.98 -4.60 -11.38
CA GLN A 31 -35.95 -5.62 -11.65
C GLN A 31 -34.56 -5.13 -11.23
N THR A 32 -34.22 -3.88 -11.58
CA THR A 32 -32.95 -3.24 -11.20
C THR A 32 -32.82 -3.12 -9.68
N GLU A 33 -33.89 -2.70 -9.01
CA GLU A 33 -33.91 -2.59 -7.55
C GLU A 33 -33.74 -3.96 -6.88
N TYR A 34 -34.43 -4.99 -7.38
CA TYR A 34 -34.26 -6.35 -6.89
C TYR A 34 -32.82 -6.84 -7.07
N PHE A 35 -32.20 -6.58 -8.22
CA PHE A 35 -30.80 -6.94 -8.46
C PHE A 35 -29.87 -6.27 -7.44
N LYS A 36 -29.96 -4.94 -7.29
CA LYS A 36 -29.13 -4.16 -6.36
C LYS A 36 -29.29 -4.59 -4.90
N GLN A 37 -30.51 -4.90 -4.47
CA GLN A 37 -30.79 -5.27 -3.08
C GLN A 37 -30.38 -6.71 -2.72
N ASN A 38 -30.21 -7.60 -3.71
CA ASN A 38 -30.04 -9.02 -3.44
C ASN A 38 -28.72 -9.60 -3.97
N ILE A 39 -28.08 -9.01 -4.98
CA ILE A 39 -26.84 -9.57 -5.54
C ILE A 39 -25.71 -9.65 -4.51
N GLY A 40 -25.56 -8.62 -3.66
CA GLY A 40 -24.57 -8.61 -2.57
C GLY A 40 -24.85 -9.60 -1.42
N LYS A 41 -26.03 -10.24 -1.40
CA LYS A 41 -26.36 -11.30 -0.42
C LYS A 41 -26.00 -12.69 -0.93
N VAL A 42 -25.69 -12.83 -2.22
CA VAL A 42 -25.36 -14.11 -2.83
C VAL A 42 -23.88 -14.40 -2.59
N THR A 43 -23.60 -15.58 -2.03
CA THR A 43 -22.25 -16.04 -1.70
C THR A 43 -21.88 -17.36 -2.37
N THR A 44 -22.83 -18.01 -3.04
CA THR A 44 -22.64 -19.32 -3.67
C THR A 44 -23.16 -19.33 -5.08
N LEU A 45 -22.50 -20.14 -5.92
CA LEU A 45 -22.86 -20.32 -7.33
C LEU A 45 -24.27 -20.88 -7.47
N GLU A 46 -24.61 -21.89 -6.68
CA GLU A 46 -25.96 -22.47 -6.65
C GLU A 46 -27.00 -21.42 -6.27
N GLY A 47 -26.74 -20.62 -5.23
CA GLY A 47 -27.64 -19.55 -4.82
C GLY A 47 -27.90 -18.51 -5.93
N PHE A 48 -26.87 -18.18 -6.71
CA PHE A 48 -27.03 -17.30 -7.86
C PHE A 48 -27.86 -17.92 -8.98
N LEU A 49 -27.56 -19.17 -9.36
CA LEU A 49 -28.25 -19.86 -10.45
C LEU A 49 -29.70 -20.22 -10.11
N ASP A 50 -30.02 -20.40 -8.82
CA ASP A 50 -31.36 -20.72 -8.34
C ASP A 50 -32.27 -19.49 -8.24
N ASP A 51 -31.72 -18.30 -7.97
CA ASP A 51 -32.47 -17.04 -8.09
C ASP A 51 -32.62 -16.65 -9.56
N TYR A 52 -33.73 -17.09 -10.16
CA TYR A 52 -34.04 -16.82 -11.57
C TYR A 52 -34.04 -15.33 -11.90
N GLN A 53 -34.48 -14.46 -10.98
CA GLN A 53 -34.59 -13.03 -11.25
C GLN A 53 -33.21 -12.36 -11.29
N LEU A 54 -32.30 -12.73 -10.38
CA LEU A 54 -30.90 -12.28 -10.44
C LEU A 54 -30.19 -12.82 -11.68
N TYR A 55 -30.30 -14.12 -11.91
CA TYR A 55 -29.62 -14.79 -13.00
C TYR A 55 -30.12 -14.31 -14.38
N SER A 56 -31.43 -14.19 -14.60
CA SER A 56 -31.96 -13.69 -15.89
C SER A 56 -31.59 -12.22 -16.14
N TYR A 57 -31.56 -11.41 -15.08
CA TYR A 57 -31.14 -10.00 -15.17
C TYR A 57 -29.68 -9.90 -15.61
N ALA A 58 -28.80 -10.67 -14.95
CA ALA A 58 -27.39 -10.74 -15.32
C ALA A 58 -27.18 -11.26 -16.75
N MET A 59 -27.87 -12.35 -17.13
CA MET A 59 -27.75 -12.92 -18.48
C MET A 59 -28.17 -11.90 -19.54
N LYS A 60 -29.27 -11.18 -19.32
CA LYS A 60 -29.69 -10.09 -20.22
C LYS A 60 -28.67 -8.97 -20.30
N ALA A 61 -28.13 -8.52 -19.16
CA ALA A 61 -27.10 -7.49 -19.12
C ALA A 61 -25.87 -7.87 -19.98
N HIS A 62 -25.52 -9.14 -20.04
CA HIS A 62 -24.40 -9.62 -20.86
C HIS A 62 -24.80 -10.07 -22.27
N GLY A 63 -26.04 -9.82 -22.71
CA GLY A 63 -26.54 -10.21 -24.04
C GLY A 63 -26.70 -11.72 -24.22
N LEU A 64 -26.87 -12.46 -23.12
CA LEU A 64 -27.03 -13.91 -23.07
C LEU A 64 -28.47 -14.32 -22.69
N GLU A 65 -29.47 -13.47 -22.90
CA GLU A 65 -30.87 -13.70 -22.49
C GLU A 65 -31.44 -15.01 -23.05
N GLU A 66 -31.15 -15.31 -24.32
CA GLU A 66 -31.57 -16.56 -24.98
C GLU A 66 -30.89 -17.81 -24.39
N MET A 67 -29.78 -17.65 -23.66
CA MET A 67 -29.02 -18.74 -23.05
C MET A 67 -29.36 -18.96 -21.57
N THR A 68 -30.40 -18.29 -21.06
CA THR A 68 -30.87 -18.45 -19.67
C THR A 68 -31.27 -19.90 -19.33
N TYR A 69 -31.69 -20.71 -20.29
CA TYR A 69 -31.99 -22.13 -20.04
C TYR A 69 -30.73 -22.98 -19.77
N ALA A 70 -29.55 -22.54 -20.23
CA ALA A 70 -28.32 -23.33 -20.24
C ALA A 70 -27.56 -23.29 -18.89
N LYS A 71 -28.27 -23.46 -17.76
CA LYS A 71 -27.70 -23.33 -16.41
C LYS A 71 -26.46 -24.21 -16.15
N ALA A 72 -26.45 -25.43 -16.67
CA ALA A 72 -25.31 -26.34 -16.50
C ALA A 72 -24.05 -25.87 -17.28
N PHE A 73 -24.24 -25.21 -18.42
CA PHE A 73 -23.15 -24.59 -19.17
C PHE A 73 -22.63 -23.38 -18.41
N MET A 74 -23.53 -22.50 -17.95
CA MET A 74 -23.15 -21.32 -17.18
C MET A 74 -22.49 -21.66 -15.84
N LYS A 75 -22.88 -22.77 -15.21
CA LYS A 75 -22.17 -23.31 -14.04
C LYS A 75 -20.69 -23.56 -14.35
N LYS A 76 -20.37 -24.23 -15.46
CA LYS A 76 -18.97 -24.45 -15.88
C LYS A 76 -18.22 -23.16 -16.22
N VAL A 77 -18.93 -22.19 -16.82
CA VAL A 77 -18.36 -20.86 -17.11
C VAL A 77 -17.97 -20.16 -15.81
N LEU A 78 -18.85 -20.14 -14.81
CA LEU A 78 -18.65 -19.47 -13.52
C LEU A 78 -17.67 -20.21 -12.59
N GLU A 79 -17.50 -21.53 -12.76
CA GLU A 79 -16.49 -22.33 -12.06
C GLU A 79 -15.07 -22.17 -12.66
N SER A 80 -14.92 -21.48 -13.80
CA SER A 80 -13.64 -21.36 -14.49
C SER A 80 -12.68 -20.42 -13.76
N ASP A 81 -11.43 -20.86 -13.61
CA ASP A 81 -10.35 -19.98 -13.17
C ASP A 81 -9.91 -19.07 -14.33
N LEU A 82 -10.28 -17.79 -14.27
CA LEU A 82 -9.94 -16.82 -15.31
C LEU A 82 -8.46 -16.41 -15.32
N SER A 83 -7.69 -16.78 -14.30
CA SER A 83 -6.25 -16.61 -14.29
C SER A 83 -5.55 -17.59 -15.23
N ASP A 84 -6.06 -18.83 -15.34
CA ASP A 84 -5.56 -19.89 -16.24
C ASP A 84 -6.06 -19.70 -17.68
N GLU A 85 -5.14 -19.47 -18.62
CA GLU A 85 -5.45 -19.34 -20.06
C GLU A 85 -6.14 -20.57 -20.67
N LYS A 86 -6.01 -21.74 -20.04
CA LYS A 86 -6.62 -23.00 -20.51
C LYS A 86 -7.96 -23.30 -19.84
N SER A 87 -8.47 -22.43 -18.98
CA SER A 87 -9.76 -22.65 -18.33
C SER A 87 -10.91 -22.63 -19.35
N PHE A 88 -12.02 -23.29 -18.98
CA PHE A 88 -13.16 -23.49 -19.89
C PHE A 88 -13.66 -22.17 -20.46
N ALA A 89 -13.88 -21.14 -19.63
CA ALA A 89 -14.31 -19.82 -20.08
C ALA A 89 -13.29 -19.12 -21.00
N ASN A 90 -11.98 -19.26 -20.77
CA ASN A 90 -10.94 -18.66 -21.61
C ASN A 90 -10.77 -19.36 -22.97
N GLN A 91 -11.28 -20.59 -23.12
CA GLN A 91 -11.28 -21.35 -24.38
C GLN A 91 -12.52 -21.11 -25.25
N LEU A 92 -13.55 -20.43 -24.73
CA LEU A 92 -14.76 -20.13 -25.49
C LEU A 92 -14.47 -19.06 -26.55
N THR A 93 -15.02 -19.26 -27.75
CA THR A 93 -14.92 -18.28 -28.84
C THR A 93 -15.76 -17.03 -28.56
N ASP A 94 -16.90 -17.19 -27.89
CA ASP A 94 -17.78 -16.07 -27.51
C ASP A 94 -17.32 -15.47 -26.18
N GLU A 95 -16.70 -14.29 -26.26
CA GLU A 95 -16.13 -13.58 -25.12
C GLU A 95 -17.17 -13.16 -24.08
N ARG A 96 -18.46 -13.11 -24.43
CA ARG A 96 -19.53 -12.73 -23.49
C ARG A 96 -19.57 -13.66 -22.28
N TYR A 97 -19.27 -14.94 -22.45
CA TYR A 97 -19.21 -15.90 -21.34
C TYR A 97 -18.04 -15.64 -20.39
N ARG A 98 -16.86 -15.33 -20.95
CA ARG A 98 -15.69 -14.93 -20.15
C ARG A 98 -15.95 -13.62 -19.41
N ASN A 99 -16.56 -12.64 -20.09
CA ASN A 99 -16.93 -11.37 -19.49
C ASN A 99 -18.02 -11.54 -18.41
N PHE A 100 -18.95 -12.47 -18.59
CA PHE A 100 -19.91 -12.85 -17.56
C PHE A 100 -19.20 -13.44 -16.33
N ALA A 101 -18.31 -14.42 -16.52
CA ALA A 101 -17.54 -14.99 -15.41
C ALA A 101 -16.68 -13.95 -14.68
N ALA A 102 -16.09 -13.00 -15.41
CA ALA A 102 -15.29 -11.94 -14.81
C ALA A 102 -16.12 -11.02 -13.91
N SER A 103 -17.38 -10.79 -14.27
CA SER A 103 -18.32 -9.97 -13.50
C SER A 103 -19.01 -10.73 -12.37
N PHE A 104 -18.82 -12.04 -12.18
CA PHE A 104 -19.45 -12.80 -11.09
C PHE A 104 -18.46 -13.81 -10.50
N GLN A 105 -17.82 -13.42 -9.40
CA GLN A 105 -16.70 -14.12 -8.79
C GLN A 105 -17.20 -15.12 -7.74
N PHE A 106 -17.17 -16.42 -8.04
CA PHE A 106 -17.55 -17.49 -7.11
C PHE A 106 -16.35 -18.27 -6.54
N SER A 107 -15.14 -17.98 -7.01
CA SER A 107 -13.92 -18.54 -6.43
C SER A 107 -13.67 -17.93 -5.05
N ALA A 108 -13.23 -18.76 -4.10
CA ALA A 108 -12.86 -18.27 -2.77
C ALA A 108 -11.71 -17.27 -2.89
N GLU A 109 -11.86 -16.07 -2.31
CA GLU A 109 -10.78 -15.11 -2.22
C GLU A 109 -9.64 -15.69 -1.37
N LYS A 110 -8.40 -15.45 -1.80
CA LYS A 110 -7.22 -15.94 -1.10
C LYS A 110 -7.10 -15.21 0.24
N THR A 111 -7.11 -15.98 1.33
CA THR A 111 -6.80 -15.45 2.66
C THR A 111 -5.30 -15.26 2.81
N ASP A 112 -4.91 -14.22 3.52
CA ASP A 112 -3.51 -13.94 3.83
C ASP A 112 -3.43 -13.17 5.14
N LEU A 113 -2.65 -13.66 6.09
CA LEU A 113 -2.53 -13.05 7.42
C LEU A 113 -1.96 -11.63 7.33
N GLN A 114 -1.03 -11.41 6.40
CA GLN A 114 -0.41 -10.14 6.15
C GLN A 114 0.11 -10.11 4.71
N THR A 115 -0.35 -9.16 3.90
CA THR A 115 0.18 -9.00 2.53
C THR A 115 1.63 -8.52 2.55
N ASP A 116 2.38 -8.74 1.47
CA ASP A 116 3.75 -8.24 1.31
C ASP A 116 3.86 -6.72 1.62
N SER A 117 2.86 -5.94 1.20
CA SER A 117 2.80 -4.50 1.50
C SER A 117 2.57 -4.20 2.98
N GLN A 118 1.67 -4.95 3.65
CA GLN A 118 1.45 -4.77 5.09
C GLN A 118 2.69 -5.19 5.88
N GLN A 119 3.39 -6.25 5.45
CA GLN A 119 4.63 -6.70 6.05
C GLN A 119 5.73 -5.66 5.90
N ALA A 120 5.91 -5.11 4.70
CA ALA A 120 6.86 -4.02 4.47
C ALA A 120 6.57 -2.81 5.37
N ARG A 121 5.31 -2.39 5.48
CA ARG A 121 4.90 -1.28 6.37
C ARG A 121 5.14 -1.57 7.85
N LEU A 122 4.96 -2.81 8.29
CA LEU A 122 5.28 -3.22 9.66
C LEU A 122 6.78 -3.11 9.94
N LEU A 123 7.61 -3.58 9.01
CA LEU A 123 9.08 -3.53 9.12
C LEU A 123 9.61 -2.10 9.03
N GLU A 124 9.05 -1.26 8.16
CA GLU A 124 9.38 0.17 8.10
C GLU A 124 9.05 0.87 9.44
N LYS A 125 7.88 0.59 10.03
CA LYS A 125 7.53 1.10 11.36
C LYS A 125 8.46 0.55 12.45
N TYR A 126 8.89 -0.71 12.34
CA TYR A 126 9.87 -1.27 13.26
C TYR A 126 11.18 -0.48 13.19
N GLU A 127 11.74 -0.26 12.01
CA GLU A 127 12.96 0.54 11.84
C GLU A 127 12.78 2.00 12.31
N ALA A 128 11.64 2.62 11.99
CA ALA A 128 11.32 3.97 12.47
C ALA A 128 11.22 4.04 14.00
N SER A 129 10.73 2.98 14.67
CA SER A 129 10.68 2.91 16.13
C SER A 129 12.08 2.89 16.75
N LEU A 130 13.06 2.27 16.07
CA LEU A 130 14.46 2.27 16.50
C LEU A 130 15.08 3.66 16.36
N ALA A 131 14.80 4.37 15.26
CA ALA A 131 15.26 5.74 15.07
C ALA A 131 14.67 6.70 16.12
N ALA A 132 13.36 6.60 16.40
CA ALA A 132 12.68 7.41 17.40
C ALA A 132 13.22 7.20 18.83
N GLN A 133 13.82 6.04 19.12
CA GLN A 133 14.48 5.80 20.39
C GLN A 133 15.68 6.73 20.59
N SER A 134 16.47 7.00 19.55
CA SER A 134 17.61 7.94 19.63
C SER A 134 17.16 9.33 20.08
N ASP A 135 16.10 9.86 19.46
CA ASP A 135 15.52 11.16 19.80
C ASP A 135 15.00 11.20 21.25
N THR A 136 14.40 10.09 21.70
CA THR A 136 13.88 9.97 23.07
C THR A 136 15.00 9.98 24.10
N LEU A 137 16.06 9.20 23.87
CA LEU A 137 17.24 9.15 24.75
C LEU A 137 17.92 10.53 24.85
N GLU A 138 18.08 11.22 23.72
CA GLU A 138 18.65 12.57 23.68
C GLU A 138 17.80 13.56 24.48
N ALA A 139 16.48 13.55 24.28
CA ALA A 139 15.57 14.48 24.95
C ALA A 139 15.53 14.27 26.48
N GLU A 140 15.52 13.01 26.95
CA GLU A 140 15.54 12.69 28.37
C GLU A 140 16.89 13.03 29.02
N ALA A 141 18.00 12.70 28.36
CA ALA A 141 19.34 13.05 28.83
C ALA A 141 19.53 14.56 28.91
N PHE A 142 19.12 15.31 27.88
CA PHE A 142 19.18 16.77 27.87
C PHE A 142 18.35 17.38 29.01
N TYR A 143 17.15 16.86 29.25
CA TYR A 143 16.32 17.29 30.38
C TYR A 143 17.02 17.05 31.72
N TYR A 144 17.55 15.84 31.92
CA TYR A 144 18.27 15.46 33.13
C TYR A 144 19.45 16.38 33.38
N GLU A 145 20.34 16.54 32.39
CA GLU A 145 21.54 17.39 32.49
C GLU A 145 21.21 18.85 32.80
N SER A 146 20.12 19.37 32.22
CA SER A 146 19.67 20.76 32.39
C SER A 146 19.00 21.04 33.74
N MET A 147 18.53 20.00 34.43
CA MET A 147 17.69 20.13 35.62
C MET A 147 18.37 19.60 36.88
N ILE A 148 19.27 18.62 36.78
CA ILE A 148 19.90 18.00 37.93
C ILE A 148 20.77 18.97 38.73
N ASP A 149 21.46 19.90 38.05
CA ASP A 149 22.28 20.92 38.70
C ASP A 149 21.45 21.97 39.48
N LYS A 150 20.13 22.01 39.25
CA LYS A 150 19.19 22.90 39.98
C LYS A 150 18.63 22.27 41.25
N VAL A 151 18.90 20.98 41.50
CA VAL A 151 18.45 20.28 42.70
C VAL A 151 19.31 20.72 43.90
N THR A 152 18.67 21.26 44.94
CA THR A 152 19.34 21.79 46.14
C THR A 152 19.24 20.90 47.37
N ASN A 153 18.44 19.83 47.32
CA ASN A 153 18.27 18.84 48.39
C ASN A 153 17.61 17.58 47.83
N VAL A 154 17.67 16.48 48.58
CA VAL A 154 17.13 15.17 48.19
C VAL A 154 15.63 15.21 47.86
N SER A 155 14.86 16.05 48.56
CA SER A 155 13.42 16.19 48.31
C SER A 155 13.14 16.82 46.94
N GLY A 156 14.03 17.68 46.44
CA GLY A 156 13.93 18.24 45.09
C GLY A 156 14.09 17.20 43.99
N LEU A 157 14.95 16.19 44.20
CA LEU A 157 15.10 15.06 43.28
C LEU A 157 13.91 14.10 43.37
N VAL A 158 13.61 13.59 44.56
CA VAL A 158 12.59 12.55 44.78
C VAL A 158 11.16 13.03 44.45
N ASN A 159 10.89 14.33 44.51
CA ASN A 159 9.60 14.89 44.11
C ASN A 159 9.49 15.25 42.63
N ASN A 160 10.60 15.29 41.89
CA ASN A 160 10.56 15.44 40.44
C ASN A 160 10.53 14.04 39.80
N SER A 161 9.33 13.59 39.42
CA SER A 161 9.15 12.25 38.86
C SER A 161 10.04 11.99 37.64
N ARG A 162 10.21 12.96 36.74
CA ARG A 162 11.02 12.77 35.53
C ARG A 162 12.51 12.61 35.84
N LEU A 163 13.05 13.44 36.75
CA LEU A 163 14.45 13.29 37.20
C LEU A 163 14.68 11.98 37.97
N MET A 164 13.73 11.60 38.83
CA MET A 164 13.86 10.38 39.62
C MET A 164 13.73 9.14 38.74
N THR A 165 12.79 9.12 37.78
CA THR A 165 12.65 8.03 36.79
C THR A 165 13.94 7.86 36.02
N PHE A 166 14.46 8.92 35.40
CA PHE A 166 15.75 8.87 34.69
C PHE A 166 16.89 8.30 35.56
N ALA A 167 17.00 8.77 36.81
CA ALA A 167 18.01 8.27 37.73
C ALA A 167 17.79 6.79 38.08
N LEU A 168 16.56 6.34 38.28
CA LEU A 168 16.27 4.94 38.59
C LEU A 168 16.53 4.03 37.39
N ASP A 169 16.10 4.43 36.20
CA ASP A 169 16.32 3.74 34.92
C ASP A 169 17.82 3.59 34.65
N ALA A 170 18.61 4.65 34.88
CA ALA A 170 20.07 4.60 34.79
C ALA A 170 20.74 3.55 35.71
N TYR A 171 20.10 3.14 36.79
CA TYR A 171 20.62 2.11 37.70
C TYR A 171 19.83 0.78 37.61
N GLY A 172 18.98 0.63 36.60
CA GLY A 172 18.18 -0.58 36.36
C GLY A 172 17.16 -0.86 37.46
N ILE A 173 16.55 0.19 38.03
CA ILE A 173 15.60 0.08 39.15
C ILE A 173 14.20 0.43 38.65
N ASP A 174 13.27 -0.54 38.66
CA ASP A 174 11.85 -0.26 38.45
C ASP A 174 11.28 0.50 39.66
N GLY A 175 11.05 1.80 39.48
CA GLY A 175 10.53 2.70 40.51
C GLY A 175 9.09 2.43 40.95
N THR A 176 8.32 1.62 40.22
CA THR A 176 6.89 1.39 40.44
C THR A 176 6.59 0.83 41.84
N TYR A 177 7.53 0.08 42.43
CA TYR A 177 7.34 -0.63 43.68
C TYR A 177 7.95 0.07 44.91
N TYR A 178 8.53 1.26 44.75
CA TYR A 178 9.26 1.93 45.82
C TYR A 178 8.61 3.25 46.25
N THR A 179 8.60 3.49 47.57
CA THR A 179 8.07 4.73 48.12
C THR A 179 9.11 5.84 48.09
N LYS A 180 8.66 7.10 48.02
CA LYS A 180 9.53 8.28 48.13
C LYS A 180 10.37 8.30 49.42
N ASP A 181 9.82 7.81 50.52
CA ASP A 181 10.54 7.66 51.80
C ASP A 181 11.70 6.67 51.69
N HIS A 182 11.46 5.52 51.05
CA HIS A 182 12.51 4.53 50.79
C HIS A 182 13.64 5.14 49.95
N LEU A 183 13.29 5.80 48.84
CA LEU A 183 14.26 6.43 47.94
C LEU A 183 15.04 7.56 48.61
N THR A 184 14.40 8.32 49.48
CA THR A 184 15.06 9.36 50.27
C THR A 184 16.10 8.76 51.22
N LYS A 185 15.76 7.68 51.94
CA LYS A 185 16.70 6.98 52.84
C LYS A 185 17.87 6.36 52.10
N VAL A 186 17.67 5.88 50.88
CA VAL A 186 18.76 5.41 50.01
C VAL A 186 19.69 6.57 49.66
N LEU A 187 19.13 7.67 49.13
CA LEU A 187 19.90 8.80 48.62
C LEU A 187 20.62 9.61 49.71
N THR A 188 20.17 9.57 50.97
CA THR A 188 20.84 10.22 52.11
C THR A 188 21.71 9.26 52.94
N SER A 189 21.92 8.04 52.47
CA SER A 189 22.71 7.03 53.19
C SER A 189 24.22 7.33 53.06
N ASP A 190 24.95 7.33 54.18
CA ASP A 190 26.41 7.38 54.15
C ASP A 190 26.97 6.06 53.62
N THR A 191 27.43 6.07 52.38
CA THR A 191 27.92 4.86 51.70
C THR A 191 29.23 4.32 52.27
N SER A 192 29.94 5.12 53.09
CA SER A 192 31.18 4.71 53.77
C SER A 192 30.95 4.01 55.11
N ASP A 193 29.78 4.21 55.72
CA ASP A 193 29.39 3.58 56.98
C ASP A 193 28.73 2.21 56.74
N PRO A 194 29.32 1.08 57.19
CA PRO A 194 28.73 -0.25 57.03
C PRO A 194 27.33 -0.41 57.67
N ASP A 195 26.99 0.42 58.66
CA ASP A 195 25.70 0.39 59.35
C ASP A 195 24.64 1.31 58.72
N SER A 196 24.99 2.01 57.63
CA SER A 196 24.05 2.89 56.93
C SER A 196 22.91 2.12 56.24
N TYR A 197 21.80 2.81 56.01
CA TYR A 197 20.57 2.20 55.49
C TYR A 197 20.80 1.36 54.22
N VAL A 198 21.50 1.91 53.22
CA VAL A 198 21.76 1.20 51.96
C VAL A 198 22.75 0.04 52.12
N ASN A 199 23.76 0.18 52.98
CA ASN A 199 24.72 -0.90 53.26
C ASN A 199 24.06 -2.06 54.02
N GLN A 200 23.12 -1.75 54.91
CA GLN A 200 22.28 -2.76 55.57
C GLN A 200 21.32 -3.45 54.59
N LEU A 201 20.79 -2.75 53.57
CA LEU A 201 20.02 -3.41 52.50
C LEU A 201 20.87 -4.43 51.74
N VAL A 202 22.13 -4.07 51.42
CA VAL A 202 23.08 -4.96 50.74
C VAL A 202 23.43 -6.15 51.62
N ALA A 203 23.77 -5.92 52.91
CA ALA A 203 24.13 -6.97 53.86
C ALA A 203 22.98 -7.98 54.07
N ASN A 204 21.73 -7.51 54.01
CA ASN A 204 20.53 -8.33 54.17
C ASN A 204 20.03 -8.98 52.86
N GLY A 205 20.70 -8.74 51.73
CA GLY A 205 20.32 -9.32 50.44
C GLY A 205 18.98 -8.83 49.90
N ALA A 206 18.61 -7.57 50.18
CA ALA A 206 17.37 -7.00 49.68
C ALA A 206 17.38 -6.83 48.14
N ALA A 207 16.20 -6.90 47.51
CA ALA A 207 16.05 -6.68 46.08
C ALA A 207 16.58 -5.30 45.67
N ASN A 208 17.32 -5.23 44.56
CA ASN A 208 17.96 -4.03 44.01
C ASN A 208 18.97 -3.33 44.94
N ALA A 209 19.38 -3.93 46.07
CA ALA A 209 20.26 -3.28 47.05
C ALA A 209 21.60 -2.81 46.45
N ALA A 210 22.20 -3.60 45.54
CA ALA A 210 23.43 -3.21 44.86
C ALA A 210 23.22 -2.00 43.92
N SER A 211 22.10 -1.95 43.21
CA SER A 211 21.72 -0.80 42.38
C SER A 211 21.43 0.44 43.22
N PHE A 212 20.76 0.28 44.36
CA PHE A 212 20.54 1.38 45.31
C PHE A 212 21.84 1.93 45.89
N LEU A 213 22.83 1.07 46.19
CA LEU A 213 24.15 1.53 46.62
C LEU A 213 24.84 2.36 45.53
N LYS A 214 24.82 1.89 44.28
CA LYS A 214 25.37 2.65 43.13
C LYS A 214 24.65 3.98 42.93
N LEU A 215 23.32 3.98 43.02
CA LEU A 215 22.50 5.19 42.96
C LEU A 215 22.90 6.18 44.08
N ALA A 216 23.01 5.72 45.34
CA ALA A 216 23.43 6.57 46.45
C ALA A 216 24.83 7.17 46.23
N GLN A 217 25.79 6.38 45.71
CA GLN A 217 27.14 6.84 45.38
C GLN A 217 27.19 7.86 44.24
N ALA A 218 26.15 7.90 43.40
CA ALA A 218 26.04 8.83 42.29
C ALA A 218 25.64 10.26 42.71
N PHE A 219 25.15 10.43 43.93
CA PHE A 219 24.63 11.69 44.44
C PHE A 219 25.40 12.20 45.65
N SER A 220 25.45 13.53 45.78
CA SER A 220 26.20 14.26 46.81
C SER A 220 25.24 14.85 47.84
N PHE A 221 24.49 14.01 48.55
CA PHE A 221 23.60 14.42 49.64
C PHE A 221 24.17 14.03 51.01
N ASN A 222 23.96 14.89 52.01
CA ASN A 222 24.21 14.61 53.41
C ASN A 222 23.05 13.80 54.02
N ALA A 223 23.26 13.25 55.22
CA ALA A 223 22.24 12.51 55.97
C ALA A 223 20.96 13.33 56.27
N ASP A 224 21.07 14.66 56.35
CA ASP A 224 19.94 15.58 56.53
C ASP A 224 19.22 15.95 55.21
N GLY A 225 19.71 15.43 54.08
CA GLY A 225 19.16 15.68 52.74
C GLY A 225 19.67 16.93 52.05
N SER A 226 20.53 17.74 52.68
CA SER A 226 21.22 18.88 52.04
C SER A 226 22.36 18.43 51.11
N LEU A 227 22.87 19.32 50.27
CA LEU A 227 24.02 19.00 49.41
C LEU A 227 25.33 18.93 50.21
N SER A 228 26.14 17.90 49.95
CA SER A 228 27.52 17.80 50.43
C SER A 228 28.52 18.57 49.55
N GLY A 229 28.09 19.00 48.35
CA GLY A 229 28.86 19.78 47.38
C GLY A 229 28.08 20.94 46.76
N ALA A 230 28.61 21.51 45.67
CA ALA A 230 27.97 22.64 44.97
C ALA A 230 26.67 22.24 44.23
N THR A 231 26.59 20.98 43.80
CA THR A 231 25.49 20.40 43.01
C THR A 231 25.17 19.00 43.53
N ALA A 232 24.00 18.47 43.16
CA ALA A 232 23.57 17.12 43.53
C ALA A 232 24.47 16.02 42.94
N GLN A 233 25.15 16.28 41.82
CA GLN A 233 26.15 15.40 41.22
C GLN A 233 27.36 16.21 40.78
N THR A 234 28.55 15.61 40.87
CA THR A 234 29.73 16.11 40.15
C THR A 234 29.57 15.90 38.64
N ALA A 235 30.36 16.60 37.82
CA ALA A 235 30.34 16.42 36.37
C ALA A 235 30.60 14.94 35.96
N ALA A 236 31.51 14.25 36.67
CA ALA A 236 31.81 12.85 36.41
C ALA A 236 30.64 11.91 36.80
N GLN A 237 29.99 12.15 37.94
CA GLN A 237 28.80 11.38 38.35
C GLN A 237 27.63 11.59 37.39
N LYS A 238 27.43 12.83 36.94
CA LYS A 238 26.39 13.18 35.95
C LYS A 238 26.61 12.45 34.64
N GLU A 239 27.82 12.55 34.07
CA GLU A 239 28.19 11.83 32.84
C GLU A 239 28.07 10.31 32.99
N ALA A 240 28.46 9.74 34.15
CA ALA A 240 28.29 8.33 34.42
C ALA A 240 26.81 7.92 34.48
N THR A 241 25.95 8.74 35.10
CA THR A 241 24.51 8.48 35.18
C THR A 241 23.87 8.50 33.80
N VAL A 242 24.18 9.51 32.98
CA VAL A 242 23.66 9.61 31.60
C VAL A 242 24.17 8.45 30.74
N SER A 243 25.44 8.07 30.85
CA SER A 243 25.97 6.90 30.13
C SER A 243 25.28 5.60 30.55
N LEU A 244 24.99 5.41 31.83
CA LEU A 244 24.27 4.22 32.28
C LEU A 244 22.82 4.22 31.78
N TYR A 245 22.13 5.36 31.81
CA TYR A 245 20.79 5.51 31.26
C TYR A 245 20.74 5.12 29.78
N VAL A 246 21.63 5.69 28.96
CA VAL A 246 21.68 5.36 27.53
C VAL A 246 21.96 3.88 27.31
N ASN A 247 22.87 3.28 28.08
CA ASN A 247 23.20 1.87 27.95
C ASN A 247 22.07 0.92 28.39
N GLU A 248 21.29 1.29 29.41
CA GLU A 248 20.20 0.48 29.93
C GLU A 248 18.95 0.58 29.04
N GLU A 249 18.62 1.78 28.57
CA GLU A 249 17.37 2.05 27.84
C GLU A 249 17.48 1.81 26.33
N GLN A 250 18.67 1.85 25.74
CA GLN A 250 18.83 1.60 24.31
C GLN A 250 18.59 0.12 23.98
N ILE A 251 17.70 -0.15 23.03
CA ILE A 251 17.43 -1.50 22.52
C ILE A 251 18.47 -1.87 21.45
N TYR A 252 18.89 -0.85 20.69
CA TYR A 252 19.97 -0.89 19.72
C TYR A 252 20.87 0.32 19.95
N VAL A 253 22.16 0.21 19.65
CA VAL A 253 23.07 1.35 19.74
C VAL A 253 22.58 2.50 18.85
N THR A 254 22.36 3.65 19.48
CA THR A 254 21.72 4.80 18.82
C THR A 254 22.74 5.79 18.26
N ASP A 255 22.31 6.66 17.34
CA ASP A 255 23.16 7.78 16.91
C ASP A 255 23.51 8.70 18.09
N TYR A 256 22.59 8.88 19.04
CA TYR A 256 22.87 9.60 20.28
C TYR A 256 24.02 8.96 21.08
N TYR A 257 24.01 7.62 21.25
CA TYR A 257 25.14 6.89 21.83
C TYR A 257 26.44 7.16 21.07
N ARG A 258 26.43 7.05 19.73
CA ARG A 258 27.60 7.31 18.88
C ARG A 258 28.19 8.70 19.11
N GLN A 259 27.34 9.72 19.13
CA GLN A 259 27.75 11.12 19.35
C GLN A 259 28.38 11.30 20.74
N ARG A 260 27.82 10.67 21.77
CA ARG A 260 28.37 10.72 23.14
C ARG A 260 29.71 10.02 23.26
N GLU A 261 29.84 8.83 22.68
CA GLU A 261 31.11 8.10 22.68
C GLU A 261 32.21 8.89 21.97
N ARG A 262 31.86 9.56 20.86
CA ARG A 262 32.77 10.48 20.17
C ARG A 262 33.19 11.65 21.06
N ALA A 263 32.25 12.34 21.69
CA ALA A 263 32.55 13.48 22.57
C ALA A 263 33.43 13.06 23.76
N TYR A 264 33.15 11.89 24.36
CA TYR A 264 33.97 11.33 25.41
C TYR A 264 35.39 11.04 24.92
N TYR A 265 35.53 10.38 23.77
CA TYR A 265 36.82 10.07 23.17
C TYR A 265 37.65 11.33 22.90
N GLU A 266 37.07 12.35 22.23
CA GLU A 266 37.73 13.63 21.94
C GLU A 266 38.22 14.34 23.22
N SER A 267 37.39 14.31 24.29
CA SER A 267 37.72 14.94 25.57
C SER A 267 38.91 14.29 26.29
N LYS A 268 39.13 12.98 26.10
CA LYS A 268 40.17 12.22 26.80
C LYS A 268 41.44 12.07 25.98
N ILE A 269 41.32 11.69 24.71
CA ILE A 269 42.46 11.37 23.82
C ILE A 269 43.43 12.55 23.69
N SER A 270 42.91 13.78 23.78
CA SER A 270 43.69 15.03 23.73
C SER A 270 44.58 15.26 24.96
N THR A 271 44.31 14.58 26.07
CA THR A 271 45.02 14.74 27.35
C THR A 271 45.88 13.54 27.73
N LEU A 272 45.79 12.42 27.00
CA LEU A 272 46.54 11.21 27.31
C LEU A 272 48.04 11.39 27.11
N THR A 273 48.82 10.75 27.98
CA THR A 273 50.28 10.75 27.98
C THR A 273 50.87 9.38 27.69
N SER A 274 50.06 8.31 27.71
CA SER A 274 50.52 6.96 27.37
C SER A 274 49.41 6.05 26.84
N VAL A 275 49.81 4.97 26.17
CA VAL A 275 48.91 3.89 25.74
C VAL A 275 48.29 3.12 26.92
N ASP A 276 48.96 3.10 28.07
CA ASP A 276 48.42 2.47 29.28
C ASP A 276 47.20 3.23 29.81
N GLU A 277 47.20 4.57 29.73
CA GLU A 277 46.02 5.38 30.08
C GLU A 277 44.86 5.16 29.10
N LEU A 278 45.17 5.00 27.80
CA LEU A 278 44.16 4.69 26.78
C LEU A 278 43.48 3.35 27.06
N THR A 279 44.28 2.32 27.33
CA THR A 279 43.78 0.94 27.50
C THR A 279 43.20 0.66 28.89
N ALA A 280 43.55 1.45 29.90
CA ALA A 280 42.95 1.39 31.24
C ALA A 280 41.52 1.92 31.29
N ASP A 281 41.18 2.90 30.44
CA ASP A 281 39.80 3.35 30.27
C ASP A 281 39.06 2.44 29.28
N THR A 282 38.19 1.58 29.82
CA THR A 282 37.43 0.62 29.02
C THR A 282 36.57 1.28 27.94
N ARG A 283 36.04 2.48 28.19
CA ARG A 283 35.21 3.21 27.23
C ARG A 283 36.05 3.72 26.06
N LEU A 284 37.23 4.30 26.34
CA LEU A 284 38.17 4.72 25.29
C LEU A 284 38.70 3.55 24.48
N PHE A 285 39.08 2.46 25.16
CA PHE A 285 39.63 1.31 24.45
C PHE A 285 38.57 0.61 23.60
N ASN A 286 37.32 0.53 24.07
CA ASN A 286 36.21 0.02 23.26
C ASN A 286 35.98 0.89 22.02
N TYR A 287 36.02 2.23 22.14
CA TYR A 287 35.92 3.13 20.99
C TYR A 287 36.97 2.79 19.91
N VAL A 288 38.23 2.60 20.33
CA VAL A 288 39.33 2.24 19.43
C VAL A 288 39.15 0.84 18.84
N ARG A 289 38.72 -0.13 19.64
CA ARG A 289 38.48 -1.50 19.17
C ARG A 289 37.37 -1.55 18.13
N THR A 290 36.30 -0.79 18.32
CA THR A 290 35.23 -0.64 17.32
C THR A 290 35.75 0.08 16.08
N ALA A 291 36.46 1.20 16.24
CA ALA A 291 36.93 2.01 15.12
C ALA A 291 37.87 1.28 14.15
N PHE A 292 38.59 0.26 14.63
CA PHE A 292 39.54 -0.53 13.84
C PHE A 292 39.18 -2.02 13.80
N GLU A 293 37.93 -2.37 14.13
CA GLU A 293 37.41 -3.76 14.08
C GLU A 293 38.31 -4.79 14.79
N LEU A 294 38.88 -4.41 15.94
CA LEU A 294 39.87 -5.21 16.67
C LEU A 294 39.25 -6.39 17.44
N GLY A 295 37.96 -6.65 17.29
CA GLY A 295 37.26 -7.75 17.95
C GLY A 295 37.53 -7.79 19.45
N SER A 296 37.99 -8.93 19.97
CA SER A 296 38.33 -9.17 21.38
C SER A 296 39.77 -8.80 21.79
N MET A 297 40.47 -7.95 21.04
CA MET A 297 41.90 -7.67 21.24
C MET A 297 42.23 -7.19 22.66
N THR A 298 43.29 -7.76 23.24
CA THR A 298 43.76 -7.41 24.57
C THR A 298 44.53 -6.10 24.57
N ALA A 299 44.51 -5.38 25.71
CA ALA A 299 45.30 -4.18 25.92
C ALA A 299 46.81 -4.41 25.64
N SER A 300 47.35 -5.55 26.06
CA SER A 300 48.75 -5.91 25.82
C SER A 300 49.08 -6.07 24.34
N THR A 301 48.22 -6.74 23.58
CA THR A 301 48.43 -6.92 22.13
C THR A 301 48.31 -5.58 21.42
N PHE A 302 47.30 -4.77 21.77
CA PHE A 302 47.13 -3.43 21.21
C PHE A 302 48.34 -2.55 21.48
N LYS A 303 48.86 -2.56 22.71
CA LYS A 303 50.09 -1.83 23.08
C LYS A 303 51.26 -2.22 22.18
N GLN A 304 51.51 -3.51 21.96
CA GLN A 304 52.59 -3.97 21.07
C GLN A 304 52.41 -3.51 19.62
N ILE A 305 51.16 -3.40 19.14
CA ILE A 305 50.87 -2.88 17.81
C ILE A 305 51.20 -1.40 17.73
N VAL A 306 50.62 -0.57 18.61
CA VAL A 306 50.71 0.89 18.49
C VAL A 306 52.05 1.48 18.90
N THR A 307 52.95 0.69 19.51
CA THR A 307 54.34 1.08 19.78
C THR A 307 55.33 0.50 18.77
N SER A 308 54.86 -0.16 17.70
CA SER A 308 55.72 -0.71 16.65
C SER A 308 56.26 0.38 15.73
N ASP A 309 57.52 0.26 15.32
CA ASP A 309 58.10 1.10 14.27
C ASP A 309 57.48 0.73 12.92
N THR A 310 56.69 1.64 12.35
CA THR A 310 55.99 1.43 11.07
C THR A 310 56.91 1.36 9.86
N SER A 311 58.19 1.74 10.00
CA SER A 311 59.19 1.67 8.94
C SER A 311 60.00 0.37 8.97
N ASP A 312 59.92 -0.38 10.07
CA ASP A 312 60.64 -1.63 10.25
C ASP A 312 59.78 -2.82 9.76
N PRO A 313 60.19 -3.52 8.68
CA PRO A 313 59.49 -4.70 8.19
C PRO A 313 59.49 -5.88 9.17
N ASP A 314 60.40 -5.88 10.16
CA ASP A 314 60.49 -6.91 11.20
C ASP A 314 59.79 -6.48 12.51
N SER A 315 59.08 -5.35 12.52
CA SER A 315 58.31 -4.89 13.68
C SER A 315 57.23 -5.89 14.10
N TYR A 316 56.77 -5.79 15.35
CA TYR A 316 55.70 -6.66 15.87
C TYR A 316 54.43 -6.55 15.02
N ALA A 317 54.03 -5.32 14.68
CA ALA A 317 52.89 -5.06 13.80
C ALA A 317 53.04 -5.72 12.43
N ALA A 318 54.17 -5.50 11.74
CA ALA A 318 54.43 -6.07 10.41
C ALA A 318 54.46 -7.61 10.44
N THR A 319 55.12 -8.20 11.44
CA THR A 319 55.29 -9.66 11.53
C THR A 319 54.00 -10.39 11.88
N ASN A 320 53.14 -9.82 12.74
CA ASN A 320 51.98 -10.53 13.31
C ASN A 320 50.64 -10.15 12.66
N GLY A 321 50.54 -8.96 12.04
CA GLY A 321 49.30 -8.53 11.37
C GLY A 321 49.50 -7.76 10.07
N GLY A 322 50.72 -7.76 9.52
CA GLY A 322 51.04 -7.18 8.22
C GLY A 322 50.65 -5.72 8.09
N ASP A 323 50.30 -5.31 6.86
CA ASP A 323 49.95 -3.93 6.52
C ASP A 323 48.77 -3.39 7.36
N ALA A 324 47.84 -4.25 7.77
CA ALA A 324 46.69 -3.84 8.57
C ALA A 324 47.10 -3.34 9.97
N TRP A 325 47.97 -4.08 10.66
CA TRP A 325 48.45 -3.66 11.99
C TRP A 325 49.44 -2.50 11.90
N VAL A 326 50.25 -2.44 10.84
CA VAL A 326 51.11 -1.28 10.56
C VAL A 326 50.26 -0.02 10.35
N ALA A 327 49.15 -0.14 9.61
CA ALA A 327 48.22 0.97 9.40
C ALA A 327 47.59 1.44 10.72
N ILE A 328 47.21 0.52 11.63
CA ILE A 328 46.69 0.84 12.97
C ILE A 328 47.77 1.54 13.81
N ALA A 329 49.01 1.05 13.81
CA ALA A 329 50.11 1.69 14.52
C ALA A 329 50.31 3.14 14.06
N GLY A 330 50.25 3.39 12.74
CA GLY A 330 50.29 4.73 12.16
C GLY A 330 49.11 5.65 12.52
N LYS A 331 48.07 5.16 13.22
CA LYS A 331 46.96 5.97 13.75
C LYS A 331 47.25 6.57 15.12
N PHE A 332 48.40 6.30 15.73
CA PHE A 332 48.75 6.81 17.05
C PHE A 332 50.19 7.34 17.07
N ASN A 333 50.49 8.24 18.00
CA ASN A 333 51.83 8.82 18.19
C ASN A 333 52.42 8.35 19.52
N PHE A 334 52.62 7.03 19.66
CA PHE A 334 53.26 6.45 20.84
C PHE A 334 54.70 6.01 20.54
N ALA A 335 55.62 6.35 21.43
CA ALA A 335 56.98 5.86 21.41
C ALA A 335 57.05 4.36 21.80
N SER A 336 58.20 3.74 21.56
CA SER A 336 58.44 2.32 21.88
C SER A 336 58.24 1.93 23.36
N ASP A 337 58.34 2.89 24.28
CA ASP A 337 58.06 2.68 25.72
C ASP A 337 56.57 2.83 26.08
N GLY A 338 55.73 3.21 25.12
CA GLY A 338 54.29 3.42 25.28
C GLY A 338 53.89 4.83 25.70
N THR A 339 54.84 5.76 25.86
CA THR A 339 54.54 7.18 26.10
C THR A 339 54.18 7.91 24.81
N VAL A 340 53.41 9.00 24.89
CA VAL A 340 53.14 9.86 23.72
C VAL A 340 54.43 10.53 23.27
N GLU A 341 54.67 10.55 21.96
CA GLU A 341 55.88 11.18 21.40
C GLU A 341 55.99 12.66 21.79
N SER A 342 57.22 13.09 22.10
CA SER A 342 57.49 14.44 22.59
C SER A 342 57.00 15.51 21.61
N GLY A 343 56.12 16.40 22.09
CA GLY A 343 55.54 17.49 21.29
C GLY A 343 54.33 17.10 20.46
N MET A 344 53.84 15.86 20.59
CA MET A 344 52.63 15.38 19.94
C MET A 344 51.50 15.13 20.93
N THR A 345 50.30 14.91 20.40
CA THR A 345 49.16 14.30 21.10
C THR A 345 49.10 12.82 20.73
N ALA A 346 48.41 12.00 21.55
CA ALA A 346 48.24 10.57 21.26
C ALA A 346 47.68 10.30 19.85
N GLN A 347 46.84 11.19 19.32
CA GLN A 347 46.45 11.25 17.92
C GLN A 347 46.43 12.69 17.41
N GLY A 348 46.95 12.92 16.20
CA GLY A 348 46.80 14.17 15.45
C GLY A 348 45.48 14.22 14.66
N THR A 349 45.19 15.36 14.02
CA THR A 349 43.89 15.62 13.38
C THR A 349 43.47 14.55 12.37
N THR A 350 44.37 14.12 11.47
CA THR A 350 44.06 13.11 10.44
C THR A 350 43.85 11.72 11.04
N GLN A 351 44.64 11.37 12.05
CA GLN A 351 44.52 10.09 12.76
C GLN A 351 43.21 10.01 13.54
N LEU A 352 42.87 11.10 14.24
CA LEU A 352 41.62 11.26 14.97
C LEU A 352 40.41 11.18 14.03
N ALA A 353 40.45 11.90 12.91
CA ALA A 353 39.38 11.83 11.89
C ALA A 353 39.19 10.40 11.34
N SER A 354 40.28 9.67 11.09
CA SER A 354 40.22 8.26 10.68
C SER A 354 39.58 7.38 11.74
N THR A 355 39.87 7.61 13.01
CA THR A 355 39.30 6.85 14.13
C THR A 355 37.81 7.14 14.30
N HIS A 356 37.41 8.42 14.17
CA HIS A 356 35.99 8.79 14.18
C HIS A 356 35.23 8.19 13.01
N SER A 357 35.80 8.20 11.80
CA SER A 357 35.18 7.59 10.64
C SER A 357 34.99 6.10 10.82
N GLY A 358 36.00 5.38 11.33
CA GLY A 358 35.87 3.95 11.61
C GLY A 358 34.79 3.66 12.65
N PHE A 359 34.80 4.38 13.78
CA PHE A 359 33.77 4.18 14.80
C PHE A 359 32.37 4.48 14.26
N ALA A 360 32.20 5.56 13.50
CA ALA A 360 30.92 5.94 12.94
C ALA A 360 30.37 4.93 11.91
N THR A 361 31.23 4.11 11.31
CA THR A 361 30.85 3.04 10.41
C THR A 361 30.49 1.75 11.16
N PHE A 362 31.21 1.43 12.24
CA PHE A 362 31.17 0.09 12.84
C PHE A 362 30.52 0.02 14.24
N TYR A 363 30.06 1.15 14.80
CA TYR A 363 29.52 1.18 16.17
C TYR A 363 28.25 0.33 16.33
N ASP A 364 27.49 0.12 15.26
CA ASP A 364 26.20 -0.57 15.22
C ASP A 364 26.23 -1.88 14.44
N ASP A 365 27.35 -2.34 13.90
CA ASP A 365 27.44 -3.58 13.10
C ASP A 365 26.82 -4.81 13.78
N ALA A 366 27.17 -5.05 15.06
CA ALA A 366 26.65 -6.18 15.83
C ALA A 366 25.14 -6.07 16.10
N ASP A 367 24.62 -4.85 16.07
CA ASP A 367 23.23 -4.51 16.33
C ASP A 367 22.41 -4.64 15.04
N GLU A 368 22.97 -4.19 13.92
CA GLU A 368 22.46 -4.41 12.58
C GLU A 368 22.37 -5.92 12.26
N GLU A 369 23.40 -6.72 12.54
CA GLU A 369 23.35 -8.17 12.34
C GLU A 369 22.22 -8.82 13.18
N ARG A 370 22.06 -8.40 14.44
CA ARG A 370 20.95 -8.88 15.30
C ARG A 370 19.59 -8.43 14.78
N LYS A 371 19.48 -7.22 14.24
CA LYS A 371 18.25 -6.68 13.65
C LYS A 371 17.85 -7.48 12.41
N GLU A 372 18.78 -7.69 11.48
CA GLU A 372 18.55 -8.49 10.27
C GLU A 372 18.13 -9.92 10.63
N ALA A 373 18.85 -10.58 11.54
CA ALA A 373 18.48 -11.92 12.00
C ALA A 373 17.09 -11.98 12.65
N LEU A 374 16.67 -10.94 13.39
CA LEU A 374 15.34 -10.86 13.97
C LEU A 374 14.26 -10.65 12.89
N ILE A 375 14.53 -9.80 11.89
CA ILE A 375 13.62 -9.57 10.75
C ILE A 375 13.45 -10.85 9.94
N ASP A 376 14.53 -11.57 9.66
CA ASP A 376 14.47 -12.85 8.93
C ASP A 376 13.72 -13.92 9.71
N LEU A 377 13.94 -13.99 11.02
CA LEU A 377 13.18 -14.87 11.90
C LEU A 377 11.70 -14.48 11.93
N PHE A 378 11.39 -13.18 11.91
CA PHE A 378 10.01 -12.68 11.80
C PHE A 378 9.34 -13.11 10.50
N LYS A 379 9.99 -12.84 9.35
CA LYS A 379 9.49 -13.23 8.02
C LYS A 379 9.26 -14.75 7.91
N THR A 380 10.17 -15.53 8.47
CA THR A 380 10.05 -17.00 8.47
C THR A 380 8.85 -17.45 9.29
N ARG A 381 8.70 -16.94 10.51
CA ARG A 381 7.64 -17.39 11.42
C ARG A 381 6.26 -16.94 10.96
N ILE A 382 6.11 -15.70 10.51
CA ILE A 382 4.80 -15.16 10.11
C ILE A 382 4.19 -15.92 8.93
N ALA A 383 5.02 -16.47 8.03
CA ALA A 383 4.57 -17.31 6.92
C ALA A 383 3.88 -18.61 7.39
N ASP A 384 4.20 -19.12 8.58
CA ASP A 384 3.62 -20.35 9.15
C ASP A 384 2.45 -20.08 10.11
N VAL A 385 2.20 -18.82 10.47
CA VAL A 385 1.15 -18.45 11.44
C VAL A 385 -0.22 -18.50 10.77
N GLN A 386 -1.13 -19.26 11.37
CA GLN A 386 -2.48 -19.45 10.82
C GLN A 386 -3.53 -18.52 11.47
N ASN A 387 -3.30 -18.09 12.71
CA ASN A 387 -4.26 -17.33 13.49
C ASN A 387 -3.59 -16.45 14.56
N VAL A 388 -4.38 -15.51 15.08
CA VAL A 388 -3.95 -14.51 16.06
C VAL A 388 -3.45 -15.14 17.36
N ASP A 389 -3.99 -16.29 17.77
CA ASP A 389 -3.55 -16.96 19.00
C ASP A 389 -2.13 -17.51 18.84
N LYS A 390 -1.81 -18.09 17.67
CA LYS A 390 -0.45 -18.53 17.34
C LYS A 390 0.51 -17.36 17.23
N LEU A 391 0.07 -16.25 16.63
CA LEU A 391 0.88 -15.02 16.55
C LEU A 391 1.25 -14.52 17.95
N LEU A 392 0.27 -14.37 18.83
CA LEU A 392 0.48 -13.79 20.17
C LEU A 392 1.16 -14.75 21.16
N ALA A 393 1.09 -16.06 20.90
CA ALA A 393 1.82 -17.07 21.67
C ALA A 393 3.31 -17.13 21.30
N ASP A 394 3.69 -16.65 20.11
CA ASP A 394 5.08 -16.60 19.68
C ASP A 394 5.81 -15.42 20.32
N THR A 395 6.83 -15.73 21.11
CA THR A 395 7.61 -14.72 21.85
C THR A 395 8.35 -13.74 20.94
N THR A 396 8.83 -14.21 19.78
CA THR A 396 9.53 -13.37 18.81
C THR A 396 8.55 -12.43 18.13
N MET A 397 7.38 -12.91 17.69
CA MET A 397 6.37 -12.07 17.04
C MET A 397 5.86 -11.01 18.01
N ARG A 398 5.58 -11.41 19.25
CA ARG A 398 5.13 -10.48 20.29
C ARG A 398 6.18 -9.41 20.59
N LEU A 399 7.45 -9.78 20.65
CA LEU A 399 8.54 -8.82 20.84
C LEU A 399 8.62 -7.81 19.68
N VAL A 400 8.54 -8.28 18.43
CA VAL A 400 8.53 -7.39 17.26
C VAL A 400 7.34 -6.44 17.33
N LEU A 401 6.12 -6.93 17.58
CA LEU A 401 4.95 -6.06 17.74
C LEU A 401 5.13 -5.04 18.86
N GLN A 402 5.61 -5.47 20.03
CA GLN A 402 5.84 -4.56 21.16
C GLN A 402 6.80 -3.44 20.79
N ARG A 403 7.92 -3.77 20.12
CA ARG A 403 8.91 -2.77 19.69
C ARG A 403 8.35 -1.85 18.61
N THR A 404 7.76 -2.41 17.55
CA THR A 404 7.18 -1.65 16.43
C THR A 404 6.16 -0.62 16.88
N PHE A 405 5.33 -0.96 17.87
CA PHE A 405 4.27 -0.07 18.35
C PHE A 405 4.64 0.68 19.63
N GLY A 406 5.80 0.42 20.24
CA GLY A 406 6.19 1.02 21.52
C GLY A 406 5.22 0.66 22.64
N PHE A 407 4.94 -0.64 22.81
CA PHE A 407 4.14 -1.15 23.92
C PHE A 407 5.03 -1.53 25.10
N GLU A 408 4.67 -1.05 26.29
CA GLU A 408 5.36 -1.48 27.51
C GLU A 408 5.06 -2.95 27.83
N ALA A 409 5.95 -3.57 28.59
CA ALA A 409 5.75 -4.92 29.08
C ALA A 409 4.45 -4.99 29.92
N ASN A 410 3.50 -5.81 29.48
CA ASN A 410 2.18 -5.98 30.10
C ASN A 410 1.25 -4.76 30.02
N GLU A 411 1.54 -3.75 29.19
CA GLU A 411 0.63 -2.62 28.95
C GLU A 411 -0.75 -3.11 28.49
N PHE A 412 -0.75 -4.05 27.56
CA PHE A 412 -1.95 -4.70 27.04
C PHE A 412 -1.97 -6.19 27.38
N SER A 413 -3.13 -6.68 27.83
CA SER A 413 -3.33 -8.11 28.01
C SER A 413 -3.36 -8.83 26.65
N THR A 414 -3.03 -10.12 26.61
CA THR A 414 -3.16 -10.94 25.39
C THR A 414 -4.58 -10.86 24.82
N ARG A 415 -5.60 -10.74 25.68
CA ARG A 415 -6.99 -10.57 25.26
C ARG A 415 -7.20 -9.24 24.54
N ASP A 416 -6.62 -8.15 25.03
CA ASP A 416 -6.78 -6.83 24.43
C ASP A 416 -6.04 -6.75 23.09
N LEU A 417 -4.82 -7.30 23.02
CA LEU A 417 -4.09 -7.43 21.75
C LEU A 417 -4.86 -8.28 20.72
N LYS A 418 -5.43 -9.42 21.15
CA LYS A 418 -6.27 -10.25 20.29
C LYS A 418 -7.46 -9.46 19.74
N ARG A 419 -8.20 -8.76 20.62
CA ARG A 419 -9.35 -7.94 20.21
C ARG A 419 -8.96 -6.80 19.27
N ALA A 420 -7.78 -6.21 19.45
CA ALA A 420 -7.27 -5.18 18.55
C ALA A 420 -6.90 -5.77 17.18
N LEU A 421 -6.17 -6.88 17.13
CA LEU A 421 -5.77 -7.55 15.88
C LEU A 421 -6.96 -8.08 15.09
N THR A 422 -8.03 -8.52 15.74
CA THR A 422 -9.28 -8.95 15.08
C THR A 422 -10.31 -7.82 14.93
N SER A 423 -9.95 -6.56 15.24
CA SER A 423 -10.86 -5.44 15.05
C SER A 423 -10.95 -5.08 13.58
N ASP A 424 -12.19 -4.88 13.11
CA ASP A 424 -12.39 -4.19 11.85
C ASP A 424 -12.05 -2.70 12.03
N PHE A 425 -10.93 -2.27 11.46
CA PHE A 425 -10.50 -0.88 11.52
C PHE A 425 -11.42 0.06 10.75
N THR A 426 -12.26 -0.46 9.85
CA THR A 426 -13.25 0.33 9.10
C THR A 426 -14.52 0.59 9.90
N ASP A 427 -14.82 -0.22 10.94
CA ASP A 427 -15.95 -0.01 11.84
C ASP A 427 -15.56 0.94 12.99
N PRO A 428 -16.15 2.15 13.10
CA PRO A 428 -15.89 3.07 14.21
C PRO A 428 -16.24 2.48 15.59
N ASN A 429 -17.05 1.42 15.62
CA ASN A 429 -17.47 0.73 16.84
C ASN A 429 -16.58 -0.45 17.24
N SER A 430 -15.54 -0.78 16.45
CA SER A 430 -14.61 -1.86 16.76
C SER A 430 -13.79 -1.56 18.02
N PHE A 431 -13.18 -2.60 18.60
CA PHE A 431 -12.42 -2.44 19.84
C PHE A 431 -11.23 -1.50 19.68
N ALA A 432 -10.46 -1.66 18.58
CA ALA A 432 -9.34 -0.79 18.28
C ALA A 432 -9.77 0.68 18.17
N ASN A 433 -10.81 0.99 17.38
CA ASN A 433 -11.29 2.36 17.22
C ASN A 433 -11.85 2.96 18.52
N LYS A 434 -12.57 2.17 19.33
CA LYS A 434 -13.08 2.62 20.63
C LYS A 434 -12.00 2.84 21.69
N SER A 435 -10.86 2.16 21.58
CA SER A 435 -9.73 2.36 22.50
C SER A 435 -9.16 3.77 22.41
N LYS A 436 -9.29 4.42 21.23
CA LYS A 436 -8.63 5.68 20.85
C LYS A 436 -7.10 5.64 20.90
N ASP A 437 -6.52 4.46 21.14
CA ASP A 437 -5.08 4.25 21.06
C ASP A 437 -4.69 4.05 19.61
N THR A 438 -3.99 5.03 19.04
CA THR A 438 -3.59 5.02 17.64
C THR A 438 -2.69 3.82 17.33
N ARG A 439 -1.92 3.31 18.30
CA ARG A 439 -1.05 2.14 18.12
C ARG A 439 -1.88 0.86 17.90
N LEU A 440 -2.95 0.66 18.67
CA LEU A 440 -3.86 -0.49 18.48
C LEU A 440 -4.63 -0.42 17.16
N ILE A 441 -5.02 0.79 16.74
CA ILE A 441 -5.68 1.04 15.46
C ILE A 441 -4.71 0.72 14.31
N GLU A 442 -3.49 1.25 14.34
CA GLU A 442 -2.48 0.97 13.31
C GLU A 442 -2.12 -0.51 13.26
N MET A 443 -2.01 -1.18 14.41
CA MET A 443 -1.78 -2.62 14.47
C MET A 443 -2.89 -3.40 13.75
N SER A 444 -4.17 -3.02 13.94
CA SER A 444 -5.29 -3.69 13.27
C SER A 444 -5.30 -3.52 11.74
N LYS A 445 -4.60 -2.52 11.18
CA LYS A 445 -4.50 -2.29 9.73
C LYS A 445 -3.41 -3.14 9.06
N LEU A 446 -2.42 -3.61 9.82
CA LEU A 446 -1.26 -4.34 9.28
C LEU A 446 -1.46 -5.86 9.26
N PHE A 447 -2.62 -6.35 9.69
CA PHE A 447 -2.96 -7.77 9.71
C PHE A 447 -4.40 -7.97 9.23
N ASN A 448 -4.65 -9.06 8.50
CA ASN A 448 -5.98 -9.36 7.96
C ASN A 448 -6.66 -10.48 8.73
N PHE A 449 -6.76 -10.37 10.06
CA PHE A 449 -7.53 -11.38 10.80
C PHE A 449 -9.04 -11.23 10.55
N ASP A 450 -9.73 -12.36 10.45
CA ASP A 450 -11.19 -12.40 10.53
C ASP A 450 -11.68 -12.24 11.98
N SER A 451 -13.01 -12.19 12.17
CA SER A 451 -13.61 -12.05 13.50
C SER A 451 -13.35 -13.24 14.44
N GLU A 452 -12.99 -14.40 13.90
CA GLU A 452 -12.65 -15.60 14.66
C GLU A 452 -11.16 -15.64 15.03
N GLY A 453 -10.35 -14.80 14.37
CA GLY A 453 -8.92 -14.66 14.55
C GLY A 453 -8.09 -15.50 13.58
N ASN A 454 -8.69 -16.07 12.53
CA ASN A 454 -7.96 -16.75 11.46
C ASN A 454 -7.50 -15.76 10.39
N ALA A 455 -6.59 -16.17 9.51
CA ALA A 455 -6.26 -15.39 8.32
C ALA A 455 -7.53 -15.15 7.48
N GLY A 456 -7.84 -13.89 7.24
CA GLY A 456 -8.94 -13.42 6.42
C GLY A 456 -8.48 -12.92 5.06
N VAL A 457 -9.43 -12.48 4.26
CA VAL A 457 -9.16 -11.86 2.96
C VAL A 457 -8.54 -10.49 3.18
N PRO A 458 -7.42 -10.16 2.53
CA PRO A 458 -6.85 -8.82 2.59
C PRO A 458 -7.81 -7.75 2.10
N LEU A 459 -7.87 -6.64 2.83
CA LEU A 459 -8.60 -5.47 2.40
C LEU A 459 -7.72 -4.66 1.45
N ALA A 460 -8.09 -4.62 0.16
CA ALA A 460 -7.36 -3.95 -0.90
C ALA A 460 -8.31 -3.13 -1.80
N PRO A 461 -7.82 -2.11 -2.53
CA PRO A 461 -8.65 -1.34 -3.45
C PRO A 461 -9.20 -2.19 -4.58
N HIS A 462 -8.39 -3.13 -5.09
CA HIS A 462 -8.79 -4.18 -6.01
C HIS A 462 -8.33 -5.51 -5.43
N ASN A 463 -9.24 -6.49 -5.38
CA ASN A 463 -8.86 -7.86 -5.05
C ASN A 463 -7.97 -8.45 -6.16
N THR A 464 -7.35 -9.61 -5.89
CA THR A 464 -6.37 -10.23 -6.81
C THR A 464 -6.95 -10.51 -8.20
N LEU A 465 -8.20 -10.96 -8.29
CA LEU A 465 -8.84 -11.27 -9.57
C LEU A 465 -9.13 -9.99 -10.35
N THR A 466 -9.76 -8.99 -9.72
CA THR A 466 -10.04 -7.68 -10.34
C THR A 466 -8.75 -7.02 -10.82
N ALA A 467 -7.69 -7.02 -10.01
CA ALA A 467 -6.39 -6.50 -10.42
C ALA A 467 -5.82 -7.28 -11.62
N THR A 468 -5.92 -8.61 -11.62
CA THR A 468 -5.47 -9.43 -12.76
C THR A 468 -6.27 -9.15 -14.03
N MET A 469 -7.58 -8.96 -13.92
CA MET A 469 -8.45 -8.67 -15.07
C MET A 469 -8.17 -7.28 -15.63
N ILE A 470 -7.99 -6.26 -14.77
CA ILE A 470 -7.58 -4.91 -15.18
C ILE A 470 -6.22 -4.95 -15.89
N ALA A 471 -5.23 -5.65 -15.32
CA ALA A 471 -3.91 -5.83 -15.92
C ALA A 471 -3.98 -6.47 -17.32
N LYS A 472 -4.73 -7.58 -17.45
CA LYS A 472 -4.94 -8.25 -18.75
C LYS A 472 -5.63 -7.32 -19.75
N GLN A 473 -6.69 -6.62 -19.32
CA GLN A 473 -7.45 -5.74 -20.19
C GLN A 473 -6.64 -4.52 -20.66
N PHE A 474 -5.82 -3.95 -19.79
CA PHE A 474 -4.87 -2.90 -20.14
C PHE A 474 -3.94 -3.37 -21.26
N VAL A 475 -3.30 -4.53 -21.10
CA VAL A 475 -2.40 -5.09 -22.12
C VAL A 475 -3.13 -5.31 -23.45
N ILE A 476 -4.35 -5.85 -23.41
CA ILE A 476 -5.18 -6.04 -24.61
C ILE A 476 -5.44 -4.70 -25.30
N ASN A 477 -5.85 -3.68 -24.55
CA ASN A 477 -6.19 -2.37 -25.08
C ASN A 477 -4.99 -1.66 -25.72
N GLU A 478 -3.79 -1.81 -25.15
CA GLU A 478 -2.56 -1.20 -25.68
C GLU A 478 -2.09 -1.84 -26.99
N VAL A 479 -2.37 -3.12 -27.23
CA VAL A 479 -1.78 -3.86 -28.37
C VAL A 479 -2.77 -4.23 -29.47
N ARG A 480 -4.08 -4.19 -29.21
CA ARG A 480 -5.12 -4.73 -30.12
C ARG A 480 -5.01 -4.23 -31.56
N PHE A 481 -4.70 -2.96 -31.79
CA PHE A 481 -4.63 -2.35 -33.13
C PHE A 481 -3.24 -2.22 -33.75
N LEU A 482 -2.20 -2.73 -33.08
CA LEU A 482 -0.84 -2.65 -33.58
C LEU A 482 -0.55 -3.69 -34.66
N SER A 483 0.33 -3.35 -35.60
CA SER A 483 0.82 -4.31 -36.59
C SER A 483 1.63 -5.42 -35.92
N ALA A 484 1.79 -6.57 -36.59
CA ALA A 484 2.53 -7.70 -36.01
C ALA A 484 3.95 -7.34 -35.54
N ASN A 485 4.63 -6.41 -36.24
CA ASN A 485 5.98 -5.98 -35.89
C ASN A 485 6.02 -5.04 -34.68
N GLU A 486 4.99 -4.23 -34.46
CA GLU A 486 4.88 -3.29 -33.33
C GLU A 486 4.31 -3.97 -32.07
N LYS A 487 3.52 -5.05 -32.25
CA LYS A 487 2.84 -5.77 -31.16
C LYS A 487 3.79 -6.32 -30.11
N THR A 488 4.95 -6.85 -30.49
CA THR A 488 5.85 -7.51 -29.53
C THR A 488 6.40 -6.52 -28.50
N ALA A 489 7.02 -5.42 -28.95
CA ALA A 489 7.61 -4.42 -28.06
C ALA A 489 6.55 -3.68 -27.22
N ALA A 490 5.40 -3.35 -27.82
CA ALA A 490 4.30 -2.72 -27.10
C ALA A 490 3.68 -3.65 -26.04
N ARG A 491 3.55 -4.95 -26.35
CA ARG A 491 3.08 -5.95 -25.38
C ARG A 491 4.02 -6.07 -24.21
N GLU A 492 5.32 -6.13 -24.44
CA GLU A 492 6.32 -6.18 -23.36
C GLU A 492 6.23 -4.93 -22.48
N ALA A 493 6.18 -3.73 -23.08
CA ALA A 493 6.05 -2.47 -22.34
C ALA A 493 4.73 -2.39 -21.53
N ALA A 494 3.61 -2.80 -22.12
CA ALA A 494 2.32 -2.82 -21.44
C ALA A 494 2.27 -3.87 -20.31
N THR A 495 2.89 -5.04 -20.53
CA THR A 495 2.98 -6.09 -19.50
C THR A 495 3.76 -5.59 -18.29
N LYS A 496 4.89 -4.92 -18.50
CA LYS A 496 5.68 -4.33 -17.41
C LYS A 496 4.88 -3.31 -16.59
N LYS A 497 4.10 -2.44 -17.24
CA LYS A 497 3.22 -1.49 -16.54
C LYS A 497 2.11 -2.21 -15.76
N ALA A 498 1.56 -3.27 -16.35
CA ALA A 498 0.54 -4.09 -15.71
C ALA A 498 1.07 -4.81 -14.45
N GLU A 499 2.30 -5.33 -14.50
CA GLU A 499 3.00 -5.92 -13.36
C GLU A 499 3.21 -4.88 -12.23
N VAL A 500 3.70 -3.68 -12.57
CA VAL A 500 3.86 -2.57 -11.62
C VAL A 500 2.53 -2.19 -10.97
N TYR A 501 1.45 -2.13 -11.76
CA TYR A 501 0.10 -1.90 -11.24
C TYR A 501 -0.31 -3.00 -10.25
N GLN A 502 -0.14 -4.28 -10.58
CA GLN A 502 -0.52 -5.39 -9.71
C GLN A 502 0.26 -5.39 -8.38
N GLU A 503 1.53 -5.01 -8.41
CA GLU A 503 2.37 -4.87 -7.23
C GLU A 503 1.91 -3.70 -6.34
N ARG A 504 1.77 -2.50 -6.93
CA ARG A 504 1.50 -1.28 -6.16
C ARG A 504 0.06 -1.13 -5.72
N ILE A 505 -0.92 -1.66 -6.47
CA ILE A 505 -2.33 -1.50 -6.09
C ILE A 505 -2.64 -2.10 -4.71
N GLN A 506 -1.89 -3.12 -4.28
CA GLN A 506 -2.05 -3.77 -2.98
C GLN A 506 -1.53 -2.91 -1.80
N SER A 507 -0.72 -1.89 -2.06
CA SER A 507 -0.19 -0.99 -1.01
C SER A 507 -1.03 0.27 -0.78
N ILE A 508 -1.94 0.58 -1.72
CA ILE A 508 -2.78 1.76 -1.67
C ILE A 508 -3.92 1.54 -0.67
N GLY A 509 -3.94 2.34 0.40
CA GLY A 509 -4.97 2.30 1.45
C GLY A 509 -5.99 3.44 1.36
N THR A 510 -5.71 4.47 0.58
CA THR A 510 -6.59 5.64 0.46
C THR A 510 -6.65 6.19 -0.96
N VAL A 511 -7.73 6.92 -1.27
CA VAL A 511 -7.87 7.70 -2.50
C VAL A 511 -6.73 8.72 -2.64
N LYS A 512 -6.25 9.30 -1.54
CA LYS A 512 -5.12 10.24 -1.58
C LYS A 512 -3.84 9.57 -2.09
N GLU A 513 -3.54 8.37 -1.62
CA GLU A 513 -2.40 7.57 -2.10
C GLU A 513 -2.60 7.16 -3.55
N LEU A 514 -3.82 6.74 -3.93
CA LEU A 514 -4.14 6.41 -5.33
C LEU A 514 -3.89 7.60 -6.26
N LEU A 515 -4.40 8.78 -5.92
CA LEU A 515 -4.24 10.01 -6.71
C LEU A 515 -2.78 10.49 -6.79
N ALA A 516 -1.92 10.02 -5.89
CA ALA A 516 -0.48 10.28 -5.96
C ALA A 516 0.27 9.29 -6.87
N ASP A 517 -0.31 8.11 -7.17
CA ASP A 517 0.28 7.10 -8.06
C ASP A 517 -0.39 7.13 -9.45
N ARG A 518 0.12 8.03 -10.30
CA ARG A 518 -0.40 8.20 -11.66
C ARG A 518 -0.18 6.98 -12.55
N GLU A 519 0.86 6.19 -12.30
CA GLU A 519 1.16 5.01 -13.11
C GLU A 519 0.12 3.91 -12.89
N VAL A 520 -0.28 3.69 -11.62
CA VAL A 520 -1.40 2.81 -11.26
C VAL A 520 -2.70 3.29 -11.91
N LEU A 521 -2.99 4.60 -11.80
CA LEU A 521 -4.21 5.18 -12.37
C LEU A 521 -4.27 5.04 -13.89
N ASP A 522 -3.16 5.31 -14.60
CA ASP A 522 -3.13 5.23 -16.07
C ASP A 522 -3.36 3.80 -16.57
N VAL A 523 -2.88 2.78 -15.85
CA VAL A 523 -3.19 1.38 -16.16
C VAL A 523 -4.68 1.10 -16.02
N VAL A 524 -5.31 1.56 -14.93
CA VAL A 524 -6.75 1.36 -14.72
C VAL A 524 -7.56 2.12 -15.77
N ILE A 525 -7.25 3.40 -16.02
CA ILE A 525 -7.90 4.22 -17.05
C ILE A 525 -7.80 3.53 -18.43
N GLY A 526 -6.60 3.07 -18.80
CA GLY A 526 -6.36 2.35 -20.04
C GLY A 526 -7.11 1.01 -20.11
N ALA A 527 -7.23 0.27 -19.01
CA ALA A 527 -8.01 -0.96 -18.94
C ALA A 527 -9.51 -0.73 -19.20
N PHE A 528 -10.07 0.37 -18.71
CA PHE A 528 -11.45 0.78 -19.01
C PHE A 528 -11.61 1.35 -20.44
N GLY A 529 -10.53 1.39 -21.24
CA GLY A 529 -10.54 1.87 -22.62
C GLY A 529 -10.69 3.39 -22.74
N LEU A 530 -10.29 4.11 -21.70
CA LEU A 530 -10.22 5.57 -21.65
C LEU A 530 -8.78 6.00 -21.97
N ASP A 531 -8.58 7.18 -22.57
CA ASP A 531 -7.22 7.67 -22.86
C ASP A 531 -6.68 8.45 -21.64
N PRO A 532 -5.64 7.95 -20.94
CA PRO A 532 -5.07 8.64 -19.79
C PRO A 532 -4.45 10.01 -20.14
N LYS A 533 -4.05 10.24 -21.40
CA LYS A 533 -3.39 11.49 -21.82
C LYS A 533 -4.31 12.71 -21.74
N ASP A 534 -5.62 12.50 -21.87
CA ASP A 534 -6.61 13.56 -21.86
C ASP A 534 -7.16 13.85 -20.43
N VAL A 535 -6.60 13.20 -19.42
CA VAL A 535 -7.19 13.14 -18.06
C VAL A 535 -6.30 13.87 -17.06
N THR A 536 -6.80 14.98 -16.52
CA THR A 536 -6.08 15.81 -15.54
C THR A 536 -6.24 15.28 -14.12
N ASP A 537 -5.30 15.63 -13.24
CA ASP A 537 -5.38 15.24 -11.82
C ASP A 537 -6.58 15.88 -11.11
N ASP A 538 -7.00 17.08 -11.52
CA ASP A 538 -8.18 17.74 -10.97
C ASP A 538 -9.47 17.03 -11.38
N PHE A 539 -9.53 16.50 -12.60
CA PHE A 539 -10.64 15.64 -13.01
C PHE A 539 -10.70 14.38 -12.14
N LEU A 540 -9.57 13.71 -11.92
CA LEU A 540 -9.51 12.50 -11.08
C LEU A 540 -9.88 12.79 -9.62
N LYS A 541 -9.42 13.92 -9.06
CA LYS A 541 -9.85 14.37 -7.72
C LYS A 541 -11.36 14.54 -7.62
N GLN A 542 -11.98 15.16 -8.64
CA GLN A 542 -13.45 15.34 -8.67
C GLN A 542 -14.19 14.00 -8.87
N ALA A 543 -13.65 13.11 -9.70
CA ALA A 543 -14.22 11.79 -9.95
C ALA A 543 -14.19 10.92 -8.69
N PHE A 544 -13.02 10.74 -8.08
CA PHE A 544 -12.87 9.94 -6.85
C PHE A 544 -13.46 10.61 -5.59
N GLY A 545 -13.67 11.92 -5.60
CA GLY A 545 -14.40 12.64 -4.55
C GLY A 545 -15.92 12.65 -4.73
N SER A 546 -16.45 11.99 -5.77
CA SER A 546 -17.90 11.95 -6.04
C SER A 546 -18.61 10.90 -5.19
N ASP A 547 -19.79 11.25 -4.68
CA ASP A 547 -20.73 10.26 -4.12
C ASP A 547 -21.37 9.44 -5.26
N LEU A 548 -21.03 8.16 -5.33
CA LEU A 548 -21.55 7.25 -6.34
C LEU A 548 -23.06 6.99 -6.21
N SER A 549 -23.64 7.21 -5.03
CA SER A 549 -25.07 7.07 -4.78
C SER A 549 -25.89 8.28 -5.23
N ASP A 550 -25.28 9.47 -5.28
CA ASP A 550 -25.93 10.68 -5.78
C ASP A 550 -25.85 10.74 -7.31
N ARG A 551 -27.00 10.63 -7.99
CA ARG A 551 -27.09 10.77 -9.46
C ARG A 551 -26.58 12.11 -9.97
N LYS A 552 -26.54 13.16 -9.14
CA LYS A 552 -26.06 14.50 -9.50
C LYS A 552 -24.57 14.71 -9.23
N SER A 553 -23.88 13.72 -8.66
CA SER A 553 -22.43 13.82 -8.40
C SER A 553 -21.63 13.97 -9.70
N PHE A 554 -20.43 14.54 -9.58
CA PHE A 554 -19.61 14.89 -10.74
C PHE A 554 -19.34 13.68 -11.65
N VAL A 555 -18.95 12.54 -11.09
CA VAL A 555 -18.66 11.32 -11.87
C VAL A 555 -19.93 10.78 -12.55
N ASN A 556 -21.07 10.79 -11.86
CA ASN A 556 -22.36 10.39 -12.43
C ASN A 556 -22.90 11.38 -13.46
N GLN A 557 -22.34 12.60 -13.51
CA GLN A 557 -22.66 13.61 -14.52
C GLN A 557 -21.83 13.52 -15.81
N GLN A 558 -20.78 12.70 -15.83
CA GLN A 558 -19.95 12.55 -17.03
C GLN A 558 -20.74 11.92 -18.19
N PRO A 559 -20.40 12.28 -19.46
CA PRO A 559 -21.02 11.68 -20.64
C PRO A 559 -20.73 10.18 -20.76
N ASP A 560 -19.55 9.74 -20.34
CA ASP A 560 -19.10 8.36 -20.39
C ASP A 560 -19.29 7.68 -19.02
N SER A 561 -20.15 6.65 -18.96
CA SER A 561 -20.46 5.92 -17.73
C SER A 561 -19.27 5.15 -17.17
N ARG A 562 -18.26 4.87 -18.00
CA ARG A 562 -17.05 4.15 -17.60
C ARG A 562 -16.28 4.87 -16.51
N TRP A 563 -16.43 6.19 -16.38
CA TRP A 563 -15.86 6.92 -15.25
C TRP A 563 -16.46 6.53 -13.91
N ALA A 564 -17.78 6.37 -13.84
CA ALA A 564 -18.45 5.94 -12.62
C ALA A 564 -18.14 4.47 -12.32
N GLU A 565 -18.09 3.62 -13.35
CA GLU A 565 -17.68 2.21 -13.23
C GLU A 565 -16.23 2.07 -12.74
N LEU A 566 -15.30 2.88 -13.29
CA LEU A 566 -13.91 2.94 -12.86
C LEU A 566 -13.81 3.36 -11.40
N VAL A 567 -14.43 4.47 -10.99
CA VAL A 567 -14.36 4.91 -9.58
C VAL A 567 -14.98 3.87 -8.65
N ALA A 568 -16.09 3.26 -9.07
CA ALA A 568 -16.77 2.22 -8.31
C ALA A 568 -16.03 0.87 -8.25
N SER A 569 -15.10 0.63 -9.18
CA SER A 569 -14.27 -0.57 -9.17
C SER A 569 -13.31 -0.62 -7.99
N PHE A 570 -12.92 0.55 -7.45
CA PHE A 570 -12.12 0.63 -6.25
C PHE A 570 -12.97 0.48 -4.99
N ASN A 571 -12.44 -0.27 -4.02
CA ASN A 571 -13.06 -0.54 -2.74
C ASN A 571 -12.82 0.57 -1.69
N PHE A 572 -13.20 1.80 -2.02
CA PHE A 572 -13.14 2.96 -1.12
C PHE A 572 -14.53 3.40 -0.64
N ASP A 573 -14.62 3.89 0.60
CA ASP A 573 -15.79 4.60 1.13
C ASP A 573 -15.87 6.04 0.61
N ALA A 574 -16.93 6.77 0.98
CA ALA A 574 -17.12 8.16 0.60
C ALA A 574 -16.06 9.13 1.17
N ASN A 575 -15.28 8.71 2.18
CA ASN A 575 -14.18 9.47 2.75
C ASN A 575 -12.83 9.16 2.06
N GLY A 576 -12.82 8.21 1.12
CA GLY A 576 -11.63 7.77 0.41
C GLY A 576 -10.76 6.79 1.19
N ASN A 577 -11.31 6.06 2.18
CA ASN A 577 -10.63 4.99 2.91
C ASN A 577 -11.12 3.62 2.43
N LEU A 578 -10.30 2.58 2.57
CA LEU A 578 -10.74 1.22 2.28
C LEU A 578 -11.98 0.82 3.10
N THR A 579 -12.89 0.05 2.50
CA THR A 579 -14.14 -0.42 3.14
C THR A 579 -14.34 -1.92 2.98
N ARG A 580 -15.03 -2.56 3.92
CA ARG A 580 -15.37 -3.99 3.84
C ARG A 580 -16.71 -4.29 3.15
N GLU A 581 -17.41 -3.26 2.67
CA GLU A 581 -18.79 -3.35 2.15
C GLU A 581 -18.99 -4.42 1.06
N THR A 582 -17.99 -4.65 0.22
CA THR A 582 -18.08 -5.59 -0.91
C THR A 582 -17.25 -6.87 -0.71
N MET A 583 -16.62 -7.04 0.45
CA MET A 583 -15.82 -8.25 0.73
C MET A 583 -16.71 -9.48 0.81
N GLY A 584 -16.27 -10.58 0.18
CA GLY A 584 -17.01 -11.85 0.14
C GLY A 584 -18.32 -11.80 -0.65
N THR A 585 -18.59 -10.72 -1.39
CA THR A 585 -19.69 -10.65 -2.36
C THR A 585 -19.23 -11.19 -3.71
N ILE A 586 -20.16 -11.74 -4.50
CA ILE A 586 -19.83 -12.26 -5.84
C ILE A 586 -19.63 -11.15 -6.88
N GLN A 587 -19.89 -9.89 -6.51
CA GLN A 587 -19.76 -8.71 -7.37
C GLN A 587 -19.26 -7.50 -6.60
N GLN A 588 -18.19 -6.88 -7.10
CA GLN A 588 -17.75 -5.58 -6.63
C GLN A 588 -18.76 -4.49 -7.05
N ARG A 589 -18.77 -3.37 -6.33
CA ARG A 589 -19.68 -2.25 -6.59
C ARG A 589 -19.60 -1.74 -8.03
N GLY A 590 -18.40 -1.63 -8.60
CA GLY A 590 -18.18 -1.28 -10.00
C GLY A 590 -18.79 -2.28 -10.97
N GLU A 591 -18.63 -3.59 -10.72
CA GLU A 591 -19.18 -4.67 -11.55
C GLU A 591 -20.72 -4.69 -11.47
N THR A 592 -21.30 -4.42 -10.30
CA THR A 592 -22.75 -4.23 -10.15
C THR A 592 -23.24 -3.03 -10.95
N MET A 593 -22.53 -1.90 -10.91
CA MET A 593 -22.88 -0.71 -11.71
C MET A 593 -22.78 -0.99 -13.21
N GLU A 594 -21.71 -1.66 -13.66
CA GLU A 594 -21.53 -2.07 -15.05
C GLU A 594 -22.67 -3.00 -15.49
N THR A 595 -23.03 -4.00 -14.68
CA THR A 595 -24.13 -4.93 -14.97
C THR A 595 -25.46 -4.18 -15.11
N VAL A 596 -25.74 -3.23 -14.23
CA VAL A 596 -26.95 -2.40 -14.32
C VAL A 596 -26.94 -1.52 -15.57
N ASN A 597 -25.81 -0.88 -15.89
CA ASN A 597 -25.70 -0.03 -17.08
C ASN A 597 -25.89 -0.85 -18.37
N LYS A 598 -25.27 -2.03 -18.45
CA LYS A 598 -25.45 -2.95 -19.58
C LYS A 598 -26.90 -3.43 -19.69
N TYR A 599 -27.55 -3.76 -18.57
CA TYR A 599 -28.97 -4.13 -18.56
C TYR A 599 -29.86 -3.02 -19.12
N LEU A 600 -29.69 -1.78 -18.64
CA LEU A 600 -30.47 -0.63 -19.09
C LEU A 600 -30.24 -0.36 -20.58
N ARG A 601 -28.98 -0.50 -21.03
CA ARG A 601 -28.62 -0.27 -22.42
C ARG A 601 -29.16 -1.36 -23.34
N GLN A 602 -29.10 -2.62 -22.95
CA GLN A 602 -29.72 -3.74 -23.65
C GLN A 602 -31.24 -3.57 -23.74
N THR A 603 -31.89 -3.18 -22.64
CA THR A 603 -33.34 -2.95 -22.61
C THR A 603 -33.76 -1.78 -23.49
N LEU A 604 -32.96 -0.69 -23.52
CA LEU A 604 -33.19 0.43 -24.42
C LEU A 604 -33.06 0.00 -25.89
N GLU A 605 -32.00 -0.73 -26.24
CA GLU A 605 -31.78 -1.24 -27.60
C GLU A 605 -32.94 -2.10 -28.10
N GLU A 606 -33.44 -2.99 -27.25
CA GLU A 606 -34.61 -3.82 -27.58
C GLU A 606 -35.89 -3.00 -27.77
N ALA A 607 -36.16 -2.05 -26.87
CA ALA A 607 -37.32 -1.17 -26.98
C ALA A 607 -37.29 -0.32 -28.27
N GLU A 608 -36.13 0.19 -28.66
CA GLU A 608 -35.98 0.90 -29.93
C GLU A 608 -36.09 -0.05 -31.14
N GLY A 609 -35.64 -1.29 -30.99
CA GLY A 609 -35.75 -2.35 -32.01
C GLY A 609 -37.18 -2.79 -32.32
N GLU A 610 -38.07 -2.76 -31.33
CA GLU A 610 -39.51 -2.99 -31.56
C GLU A 610 -40.10 -2.00 -32.57
N SER A 611 -39.54 -0.78 -32.62
CA SER A 611 -39.95 0.27 -33.57
C SER A 611 -39.16 0.20 -34.88
N ASN A 612 -37.84 0.06 -34.81
CA ASN A 612 -36.97 -0.02 -35.98
C ASN A 612 -35.71 -0.85 -35.68
N GLU A 613 -35.63 -2.03 -36.27
CA GLU A 613 -34.52 -2.96 -36.15
C GLU A 613 -33.15 -2.34 -36.49
N ALA A 614 -33.10 -1.43 -37.48
CA ALA A 614 -31.84 -0.77 -37.83
C ALA A 614 -31.39 0.24 -36.76
N VAL A 615 -32.31 0.80 -35.98
CA VAL A 615 -31.94 1.65 -34.84
C VAL A 615 -31.31 0.79 -33.74
N ARG A 616 -31.89 -0.38 -33.45
CA ARG A 616 -31.31 -1.34 -32.50
C ARG A 616 -29.90 -1.75 -32.93
N LEU A 617 -29.73 -2.17 -34.18
CA LEU A 617 -28.42 -2.57 -34.71
C LEU A 617 -27.40 -1.42 -34.66
N ALA A 618 -27.83 -0.18 -34.94
CA ALA A 618 -26.94 0.98 -34.82
C ALA A 618 -26.51 1.24 -33.37
N LEU A 619 -27.43 1.17 -32.40
CA LEU A 619 -27.14 1.36 -30.98
C LEU A 619 -26.26 0.23 -30.43
N TYR A 620 -26.54 -1.01 -30.82
CA TYR A 620 -25.73 -2.18 -30.48
C TYR A 620 -24.31 -2.06 -31.05
N PHE A 621 -24.18 -1.72 -32.35
CA PHE A 621 -22.89 -1.51 -32.98
C PHE A 621 -22.12 -0.38 -32.29
N GLN A 622 -22.78 0.72 -31.95
CA GLN A 622 -22.16 1.81 -31.19
C GLN A 622 -21.61 1.34 -29.83
N ARG A 623 -22.29 0.40 -29.18
CA ARG A 623 -21.88 -0.16 -27.88
C ARG A 623 -20.75 -1.18 -28.01
N ALA A 624 -20.87 -2.11 -28.95
CA ALA A 624 -20.02 -3.30 -29.03
C ALA A 624 -18.80 -3.12 -29.94
N ALA A 625 -18.90 -2.31 -31.01
CA ALA A 625 -17.80 -2.11 -31.96
C ALA A 625 -16.50 -1.58 -31.34
N PRO A 626 -16.52 -0.70 -30.31
CA PRO A 626 -15.30 -0.28 -29.61
C PRO A 626 -14.58 -1.40 -28.83
N ASN A 627 -15.19 -2.57 -28.64
CA ASN A 627 -14.53 -3.67 -27.93
C ASN A 627 -13.89 -4.69 -28.89
N ILE A 628 -14.14 -4.59 -30.19
CA ILE A 628 -13.60 -5.51 -31.20
C ILE A 628 -12.08 -5.32 -31.32
N THR A 629 -11.33 -6.42 -31.20
CA THR A 629 -9.88 -6.43 -31.31
C THR A 629 -9.36 -6.73 -32.71
N ASP A 630 -10.12 -7.48 -33.50
CA ASP A 630 -9.77 -7.87 -34.87
C ASP A 630 -11.02 -8.16 -35.74
N ALA A 631 -10.81 -8.42 -37.03
CA ALA A 631 -11.91 -8.66 -37.96
C ALA A 631 -12.68 -9.94 -37.65
N TYR A 632 -12.07 -10.93 -36.98
CA TYR A 632 -12.76 -12.16 -36.58
C TYR A 632 -13.77 -11.89 -35.46
N GLY A 633 -13.46 -10.98 -34.54
CA GLY A 633 -14.42 -10.50 -33.54
C GLY A 633 -15.67 -9.85 -34.17
N LEU A 634 -15.51 -9.14 -35.28
CA LEU A 634 -16.64 -8.60 -36.04
C LEU A 634 -17.44 -9.71 -36.74
N ILE A 635 -16.76 -10.74 -37.27
CA ILE A 635 -17.40 -11.90 -37.91
C ILE A 635 -18.16 -12.78 -36.92
N ALA A 636 -17.67 -12.89 -35.69
CA ALA A 636 -18.29 -13.72 -34.66
C ALA A 636 -19.62 -13.16 -34.13
N ASP A 637 -19.95 -11.90 -34.43
CA ASP A 637 -21.16 -11.23 -33.97
C ASP A 637 -22.08 -10.89 -35.16
N ASP A 638 -23.21 -11.58 -35.24
CA ASP A 638 -24.18 -11.43 -36.33
C ASP A 638 -24.74 -10.00 -36.47
N ALA A 639 -24.93 -9.29 -35.36
CA ALA A 639 -25.44 -7.92 -35.37
C ALA A 639 -24.38 -6.95 -35.89
N LEU A 640 -23.12 -7.13 -35.47
CA LEU A 640 -22.01 -6.33 -35.99
C LEU A 640 -21.77 -6.59 -37.48
N MET A 641 -21.83 -7.86 -37.89
CA MET A 641 -21.71 -8.26 -39.29
C MET A 641 -22.86 -7.72 -40.15
N ALA A 642 -24.09 -7.73 -39.64
CA ALA A 642 -25.24 -7.16 -40.34
C ALA A 642 -25.03 -5.67 -40.65
N VAL A 643 -24.57 -4.89 -39.67
CA VAL A 643 -24.26 -3.46 -39.87
C VAL A 643 -23.15 -3.27 -40.90
N PHE A 644 -22.07 -4.05 -40.84
CA PHE A 644 -21.00 -4.00 -41.83
C PHE A 644 -21.52 -4.29 -43.25
N ARG A 645 -22.24 -5.41 -43.43
CA ARG A 645 -22.77 -5.83 -44.73
C ARG A 645 -23.69 -4.78 -45.33
N THR A 646 -24.64 -4.24 -44.56
CA THR A 646 -25.52 -3.16 -45.01
C THR A 646 -24.75 -1.90 -45.40
N THR A 647 -23.75 -1.50 -44.61
CA THR A 647 -22.96 -0.27 -44.85
C THR A 647 -22.17 -0.31 -46.15
N PHE A 648 -21.66 -1.49 -46.52
CA PHE A 648 -20.86 -1.71 -47.71
C PHE A 648 -21.63 -2.36 -48.88
N GLY A 649 -22.91 -2.67 -48.69
CA GLY A 649 -23.77 -3.24 -49.73
C GLY A 649 -23.49 -4.71 -50.05
N PHE A 650 -22.96 -5.47 -49.09
CA PHE A 650 -22.82 -6.92 -49.20
C PHE A 650 -24.14 -7.61 -48.90
N SER A 651 -24.44 -8.69 -49.64
CA SER A 651 -25.63 -9.51 -49.43
C SER A 651 -25.42 -10.55 -48.33
N ASP A 652 -26.48 -11.27 -47.97
CA ASP A 652 -26.40 -12.30 -46.92
C ASP A 652 -25.44 -13.44 -47.26
N GLU A 653 -25.21 -13.71 -48.55
CA GLU A 653 -24.27 -14.73 -49.01
C GLU A 653 -22.81 -14.42 -48.64
N PHE A 654 -22.48 -13.17 -48.27
CA PHE A 654 -21.15 -12.80 -47.79
C PHE A 654 -20.71 -13.64 -46.60
N SER A 655 -21.64 -13.97 -45.69
CA SER A 655 -21.35 -14.77 -44.49
C SER A 655 -21.04 -16.23 -44.80
N ASN A 656 -21.33 -16.72 -46.02
CA ASN A 656 -20.97 -18.06 -46.47
C ASN A 656 -19.54 -18.14 -47.03
N MET A 657 -18.84 -17.01 -47.18
CA MET A 657 -17.45 -16.99 -47.63
C MET A 657 -16.51 -17.58 -46.58
N ASP A 658 -15.32 -17.99 -47.01
CA ASP A 658 -14.25 -18.39 -46.10
C ASP A 658 -13.91 -17.26 -45.11
N VAL A 659 -13.75 -17.60 -43.83
CA VAL A 659 -13.61 -16.62 -42.74
C VAL A 659 -12.37 -15.73 -42.94
N ASP A 660 -11.27 -16.27 -43.46
CA ASP A 660 -10.05 -15.49 -43.73
C ASP A 660 -10.24 -14.54 -44.91
N GLN A 661 -11.15 -14.85 -45.84
CA GLN A 661 -11.53 -13.94 -46.92
C GLN A 661 -12.44 -12.82 -46.41
N GLN A 662 -13.42 -13.16 -45.56
CA GLN A 662 -14.26 -12.15 -44.89
C GLN A 662 -13.39 -11.18 -44.09
N ALA A 663 -12.45 -11.70 -43.28
CA ALA A 663 -11.54 -10.89 -42.48
C ALA A 663 -10.67 -9.95 -43.32
N ARG A 664 -10.19 -10.40 -44.48
CA ARG A 664 -9.45 -9.55 -45.43
C ARG A 664 -10.32 -8.41 -45.97
N ILE A 665 -11.53 -8.70 -46.45
CA ILE A 665 -12.45 -7.70 -46.99
C ILE A 665 -12.85 -6.67 -45.93
N ILE A 666 -13.08 -7.10 -44.69
CA ILE A 666 -13.37 -6.20 -43.56
C ILE A 666 -12.22 -5.23 -43.36
N ASN A 667 -10.98 -5.73 -43.28
CA ASN A 667 -9.80 -4.88 -43.06
C ASN A 667 -9.50 -3.93 -44.24
N GLU A 668 -9.90 -4.29 -45.47
CA GLU A 668 -9.79 -3.41 -46.64
C GLU A 668 -10.82 -2.26 -46.62
N ASN A 669 -12.00 -2.49 -46.04
CA ASN A 669 -13.11 -1.54 -46.07
C ASN A 669 -13.28 -0.74 -44.77
N LEU A 670 -12.81 -1.27 -43.63
CA LEU A 670 -12.99 -0.71 -42.31
C LEU A 670 -11.71 -0.80 -41.49
N LYS A 671 -11.16 0.36 -41.12
CA LYS A 671 -10.07 0.46 -40.15
C LYS A 671 -10.64 0.31 -38.75
N LEU A 672 -10.44 -0.84 -38.11
CA LEU A 672 -11.03 -1.15 -36.80
C LEU A 672 -10.67 -0.13 -35.70
N ALA A 673 -9.47 0.44 -35.74
CA ALA A 673 -9.05 1.49 -34.80
C ALA A 673 -9.94 2.75 -34.88
N ASP A 674 -10.58 3.03 -36.02
CA ASP A 674 -11.49 4.17 -36.16
C ASP A 674 -12.82 3.95 -35.42
N LEU A 675 -13.16 2.72 -35.04
CA LEU A 675 -14.35 2.42 -34.24
C LEU A 675 -14.24 2.87 -32.78
N GLN A 676 -13.02 3.18 -32.29
CA GLN A 676 -12.81 3.75 -30.95
C GLN A 676 -13.09 5.25 -30.89
N ASP A 677 -12.97 5.94 -32.03
CA ASP A 677 -13.16 7.38 -32.12
C ASP A 677 -14.67 7.65 -32.24
N PRO A 678 -15.30 8.27 -31.22
CA PRO A 678 -16.75 8.46 -31.21
C PRO A 678 -17.27 9.22 -32.44
N ALA A 679 -16.49 10.16 -32.97
CA ALA A 679 -16.88 10.96 -34.13
C ALA A 679 -16.79 10.16 -35.44
N LYS A 680 -15.77 9.29 -35.57
CA LYS A 680 -15.67 8.39 -36.73
C LYS A 680 -16.72 7.28 -36.68
N LEU A 681 -16.98 6.72 -35.51
CA LEU A 681 -18.04 5.75 -35.29
C LEU A 681 -19.41 6.35 -35.64
N GLU A 682 -19.69 7.59 -35.21
CA GLU A 682 -20.94 8.28 -35.57
C GLU A 682 -21.07 8.46 -37.10
N ARG A 683 -20.01 8.85 -37.79
CA ARG A 683 -20.01 8.95 -39.27
C ARG A 683 -20.24 7.60 -39.95
N PHE A 684 -19.66 6.53 -39.40
CA PHE A 684 -19.89 5.17 -39.90
C PHE A 684 -21.36 4.77 -39.75
N LEU A 685 -21.97 5.02 -38.58
CA LEU A 685 -23.37 4.74 -38.32
C LEU A 685 -24.32 5.63 -39.14
N GLN A 686 -23.92 6.87 -39.46
CA GLN A 686 -24.65 7.70 -40.41
C GLN A 686 -24.68 7.09 -41.82
N ARG A 687 -23.56 6.52 -42.27
CA ARG A 687 -23.51 5.79 -43.56
C ARG A 687 -24.35 4.52 -43.51
N TYR A 688 -24.24 3.73 -42.45
CA TYR A 688 -25.04 2.52 -42.24
C TYR A 688 -26.54 2.80 -42.37
N THR A 689 -27.04 3.75 -41.58
CA THR A 689 -28.48 4.08 -41.54
C THR A 689 -28.99 4.62 -42.88
N ALA A 690 -28.18 5.39 -43.62
CA ALA A 690 -28.52 5.85 -44.96
C ALA A 690 -28.58 4.69 -45.99
N MET A 691 -27.64 3.74 -45.91
CA MET A 691 -27.64 2.55 -46.77
C MET A 691 -28.81 1.63 -46.45
N TYR A 692 -29.14 1.46 -45.17
CA TYR A 692 -30.30 0.70 -44.72
C TYR A 692 -31.61 1.30 -45.26
N ASP A 693 -31.80 2.62 -45.11
CA ASP A 693 -32.97 3.32 -45.63
C ASP A 693 -33.08 3.17 -47.15
N THR A 694 -31.97 3.19 -47.88
CA THR A 694 -31.96 2.98 -49.34
C THR A 694 -32.39 1.57 -49.74
N GLN A 695 -31.98 0.55 -48.98
CA GLN A 695 -32.30 -0.86 -49.26
C GLN A 695 -33.72 -1.24 -48.86
N ASN A 696 -34.26 -0.64 -47.78
CA ASN A 696 -35.51 -1.08 -47.15
C ASN A 696 -36.70 -0.13 -47.36
N ASN A 697 -36.48 1.14 -47.75
CA ASN A 697 -37.55 2.10 -48.02
C ASN A 697 -37.68 2.43 -49.52
N VAL A 698 -38.35 1.55 -50.27
CA VAL A 698 -38.65 1.73 -51.72
C VAL A 698 -39.79 2.75 -51.98
N GLY A 699 -40.26 3.49 -50.98
CA GLY A 699 -41.44 4.33 -51.11
C GLY A 699 -41.42 5.65 -50.33
N ALA A 700 -40.49 6.56 -50.66
CA ALA A 700 -40.66 8.03 -50.59
C ALA A 700 -39.30 8.75 -50.64
N SER A 701 -38.68 8.77 -51.81
CA SER A 701 -37.43 9.53 -52.02
C SER A 701 -37.69 11.03 -52.14
N SER A 702 -38.14 11.68 -51.06
CA SER A 702 -38.15 13.14 -50.95
C SER A 702 -36.73 13.70 -51.09
N ALA A 703 -35.72 12.94 -50.66
CA ALA A 703 -34.31 13.28 -50.79
C ALA A 703 -33.80 13.22 -52.25
N ALA A 704 -34.32 12.30 -53.08
CA ALA A 704 -33.93 12.21 -54.48
C ALA A 704 -34.55 13.35 -55.32
N THR A 705 -35.76 13.82 -54.97
CA THR A 705 -36.39 14.98 -55.63
C THR A 705 -35.68 16.29 -55.32
N ILE A 706 -35.14 16.43 -54.10
CA ILE A 706 -34.34 17.59 -53.68
C ILE A 706 -32.97 17.60 -54.38
N LEU A 707 -32.32 16.44 -54.53
CA LEU A 707 -31.02 16.34 -55.21
C LEU A 707 -31.15 16.50 -56.75
N ALA A 708 -32.32 16.20 -57.32
CA ALA A 708 -32.61 16.35 -58.74
C ALA A 708 -33.10 17.76 -59.14
N GLY A 709 -33.12 18.74 -58.23
CA GLY A 709 -33.40 20.15 -58.55
C GLY A 709 -34.84 20.46 -58.97
N GLY A 710 -35.81 19.60 -58.64
CA GLY A 710 -37.23 19.86 -58.90
C GLY A 710 -37.85 20.72 -57.80
N GLY A 711 -38.23 21.96 -58.12
CA GLY A 711 -38.84 22.91 -57.18
C GLY A 711 -40.15 22.40 -56.57
N GLY A 712 -40.06 21.79 -55.39
CA GLY A 712 -41.18 21.43 -54.53
C GLY A 712 -41.19 22.30 -53.26
N THR A 713 -42.33 22.92 -52.98
CA THR A 713 -42.56 23.83 -51.85
C THR A 713 -42.29 23.18 -50.48
N ILE A 714 -41.52 23.86 -49.63
CA ILE A 714 -41.30 23.49 -48.22
C ILE A 714 -42.65 23.54 -47.47
N SER A 715 -43.05 22.45 -46.83
CA SER A 715 -44.28 22.39 -46.04
C SER A 715 -44.14 23.18 -44.74
N ALA A 716 -45.22 23.85 -44.33
CA ALA A 716 -45.28 24.66 -43.11
C ALA A 716 -44.97 23.86 -41.83
N ASP A 717 -45.24 22.55 -41.82
CA ASP A 717 -44.91 21.66 -40.70
C ASP A 717 -43.40 21.48 -40.49
N LEU A 718 -42.61 21.49 -41.57
CA LEU A 718 -41.14 21.41 -41.46
C LEU A 718 -40.58 22.71 -40.86
N LEU A 719 -41.11 23.86 -41.29
CA LEU A 719 -40.78 25.16 -40.71
C LEU A 719 -41.22 25.28 -39.24
N PHE A 720 -42.35 24.68 -38.87
CA PHE A 720 -42.83 24.65 -37.49
C PHE A 720 -41.97 23.75 -36.59
N SER A 721 -41.51 22.61 -37.10
CA SER A 721 -40.58 21.71 -36.38
C SER A 721 -39.19 22.33 -36.17
N LEU A 722 -38.71 23.13 -37.13
CA LEU A 722 -37.46 23.89 -37.00
C LEU A 722 -37.56 25.06 -36.02
N ALA A 723 -38.74 25.66 -35.86
CA ALA A 723 -38.99 26.74 -34.89
C ALA A 723 -39.03 26.24 -33.43
N GLN A 724 -39.43 24.98 -33.20
CA GLN A 724 -39.42 24.36 -31.86
C GLN A 724 -38.04 23.87 -31.41
N LEU A 725 -37.06 23.77 -32.32
CA LEU A 725 -35.71 23.32 -32.04
C LEU A 725 -34.78 24.40 -31.42
N LYS A 726 -35.33 25.58 -31.09
CA LYS A 726 -34.61 26.72 -30.52
C LYS A 726 -35.15 27.20 -29.16
N ALA A 727 -35.90 26.37 -28.44
CA ALA A 727 -36.30 26.62 -27.05
C ALA A 727 -35.64 25.59 -26.11
#